data_AF-A0A956H3W2-F1
#
_entry.id   AF-A0A956H3W2-F1
#
_cell.length_a   1.000
_cell.length_b   1.000
_cell.length_c   1.000
_cell.angle_alpha   90.00
_cell.angle_beta   90.00
_cell.angle_gamma   90.00
#
_symmetry.space_group_name_H-M   'P 1'
#
loop_
_entity.id
_entity.type
_entity.pdbx_description
1 polymer ?
#
loop_
_entity_poly.entity_id
_entity_poly.type
_entity_poly.pdbx_seq_one_letter_code
_entity_poly.pdbx_strand_id
1 'polypeptide(L)'
;MTTAKIRSDSHWLFQANPKQFDLVSDLQRRRPGDDETWMVTRYAERMVRGARVLLWQGGAKAGIYAIGTLTGEPVEQQGTNPYGSGDSKRRWYRVPFRYDSILSKPLLKTEIRKDEVLAELGVINAPQATNFEVEKDQWERIMELLEERGESVSQALSSEGREIVERVIQWYSDARLRGQLVALMADAIGAAHEVSDKAWCTTSVASGKLNLNVGRNAILTLSRGNVVRLALGDAETPRTTLEQVRELGTNAYVYKGPPDGAFQTLTLSDYARLAPELRPGLVGFAAASARAYRNSPFRSAHSVAVVEAIAHLAGRDLPQPSYADMDALSYWKISPGRGAHLWSNWRDGNYVAIGWSDLGDLSGVSREEFDARLNRLVDEHGWSRAGPEQAWRFSQIPVGARIVANDGTRRVLGIGTVVGEYEFVDGADVEVDEDGYPLPHRLPVRWDDLRERTVERGGWRKTLIKLTAADFEEIVAAGAAAEVVHDDETETAETEDALDFDGIVANLAGKGFHFPEETVATYLLALQAKRFVILSGISGTGKTALALEVARGLQGSAAPEVAPSVSRAASVVTVKPYNLEYRRIMLPAALTKSHPGFIEAAEEQRRVLLEYPGGKQEVAVSKPKQANTVFLLLAGEASTWFLETFEEGDPLALAIEPDESGGPGIVRVAGQSETKAATAAPRRYEVVAVRPDWTDNHGLLGFHN
;
A
#
# COMPACT_ATOMS: atom_id res chain seq x y z
N MET A 1 -23.76 -2.85 -24.96
CA MET A 1 -23.30 -4.12 -24.35
C MET A 1 -23.55 -4.03 -22.87
N THR A 2 -24.38 -4.93 -22.35
CA THR A 2 -24.94 -4.90 -21.00
C THR A 2 -23.83 -5.17 -19.97
N THR A 3 -23.54 -4.21 -19.10
CA THR A 3 -22.70 -4.40 -17.92
C THR A 3 -23.39 -5.43 -17.02
N ALA A 4 -22.90 -6.68 -17.06
CA ALA A 4 -23.34 -7.70 -16.14
C ALA A 4 -23.01 -7.24 -14.72
N LYS A 5 -24.05 -7.03 -13.90
CA LYS A 5 -23.92 -6.91 -12.44
C LYS A 5 -23.25 -8.19 -11.95
N ILE A 6 -21.94 -8.14 -11.69
CA ILE A 6 -21.22 -9.24 -11.05
C ILE A 6 -21.72 -9.27 -9.60
N ARG A 7 -22.41 -10.35 -9.23
CA ARG A 7 -22.99 -10.54 -7.90
C ARG A 7 -21.97 -11.29 -7.04
N SER A 8 -21.76 -10.80 -5.82
CA SER A 8 -21.05 -11.53 -4.74
C SER A 8 -21.69 -12.89 -4.40
N ASP A 9 -22.93 -13.11 -4.86
CA ASP A 9 -23.74 -14.34 -4.74
C ASP A 9 -23.44 -15.40 -5.83
N SER A 10 -22.23 -15.42 -6.41
CA SER A 10 -21.87 -16.46 -7.40
C SER A 10 -21.39 -17.74 -6.71
N HIS A 11 -21.73 -18.89 -7.29
CA HIS A 11 -21.41 -20.21 -6.75
C HIS A 11 -20.64 -21.03 -7.78
N TRP A 12 -19.59 -21.71 -7.32
CA TRP A 12 -18.67 -22.47 -8.16
C TRP A 12 -18.48 -23.89 -7.63
N LEU A 13 -18.04 -24.79 -8.50
CA LEU A 13 -17.61 -26.13 -8.14
C LEU A 13 -16.26 -26.44 -8.77
N PHE A 14 -15.33 -26.86 -7.92
CA PHE A 14 -13.96 -27.18 -8.27
C PHE A 14 -13.77 -28.69 -8.18
N GLN A 15 -13.54 -29.33 -9.33
CA GLN A 15 -13.33 -30.77 -9.43
C GLN A 15 -11.84 -31.11 -9.41
N ALA A 16 -11.45 -31.89 -8.40
CA ALA A 16 -10.17 -32.57 -8.32
C ALA A 16 -10.20 -33.89 -9.11
N ASN A 17 -9.14 -34.13 -9.87
CA ASN A 17 -8.89 -35.45 -10.45
C ASN A 17 -7.96 -36.23 -9.51
N PRO A 18 -8.40 -37.33 -8.88
CA PRO A 18 -7.59 -38.08 -7.90
C PRO A 18 -6.24 -38.56 -8.44
N LYS A 19 -6.06 -38.67 -9.76
CA LYS A 19 -4.78 -39.05 -10.37
C LYS A 19 -3.76 -37.90 -10.40
N GLN A 20 -4.23 -36.66 -10.36
CA GLN A 20 -3.42 -35.45 -10.40
C GLN A 20 -3.35 -34.78 -9.01
N PHE A 21 -4.49 -34.73 -8.32
CA PHE A 21 -4.63 -34.14 -7.00
C PHE A 21 -5.67 -34.93 -6.20
N ASP A 22 -5.24 -35.60 -5.14
CA ASP A 22 -6.12 -36.35 -4.24
C ASP A 22 -6.67 -35.43 -3.14
N LEU A 23 -7.80 -34.79 -3.42
CA LEU A 23 -8.47 -33.88 -2.48
C LEU A 23 -8.77 -34.55 -1.13
N VAL A 24 -9.20 -35.82 -1.12
CA VAL A 24 -9.61 -36.48 0.13
C VAL A 24 -8.42 -36.68 1.06
N SER A 25 -7.27 -37.04 0.51
CA SER A 25 -6.04 -37.16 1.28
C SER A 25 -5.51 -35.80 1.75
N ASP A 26 -5.60 -34.76 0.92
CA ASP A 26 -5.22 -33.39 1.31
C ASP A 26 -6.08 -32.88 2.48
N LEU A 27 -7.39 -33.05 2.41
CA LEU A 27 -8.35 -32.63 3.44
C LEU A 27 -8.09 -33.21 4.83
N GLN A 28 -7.39 -34.36 4.96
CA GLN A 28 -7.00 -34.92 6.26
C GLN A 28 -6.03 -34.02 7.04
N ARG A 29 -5.33 -33.12 6.34
CA ARG A 29 -4.37 -32.18 6.93
C ARG A 29 -4.89 -30.76 6.98
N ARG A 30 -6.08 -30.50 6.43
CA ARG A 30 -6.71 -29.19 6.39
C ARG A 30 -7.74 -29.03 7.50
N ARG A 31 -8.06 -27.78 7.79
CA ARG A 31 -9.13 -27.39 8.69
C ARG A 31 -9.98 -26.30 8.04
N PRO A 32 -11.26 -26.18 8.42
CA PRO A 32 -12.02 -24.97 8.14
C PRO A 32 -11.21 -23.73 8.52
N GLY A 33 -11.12 -22.81 7.56
CA GLY A 33 -10.49 -21.49 7.57
C GLY A 33 -9.04 -21.48 7.12
N ASP A 34 -8.45 -22.63 6.75
CA ASP A 34 -7.18 -22.66 6.04
C ASP A 34 -7.36 -22.07 4.63
N ASP A 35 -6.37 -21.30 4.17
CA ASP A 35 -6.32 -20.75 2.82
C ASP A 35 -5.56 -21.69 1.85
N GLU A 36 -5.97 -21.70 0.59
CA GLU A 36 -5.36 -22.49 -0.49
C GLU A 36 -5.64 -21.82 -1.85
N THR A 37 -4.98 -22.29 -2.91
CA THR A 37 -5.20 -21.79 -4.27
C THR A 37 -5.59 -22.92 -5.22
N TRP A 38 -6.64 -22.69 -6.02
CA TRP A 38 -7.16 -23.67 -6.97
C TRP A 38 -6.84 -23.31 -8.42
N MET A 39 -6.50 -24.28 -9.26
CA MET A 39 -6.31 -24.05 -10.69
C MET A 39 -7.64 -23.73 -11.39
N VAL A 40 -7.65 -22.62 -12.12
CA VAL A 40 -8.79 -22.17 -12.92
C VAL A 40 -8.45 -22.28 -14.40
N THR A 41 -9.16 -23.16 -15.10
CA THR A 41 -8.97 -23.38 -16.54
C THR A 41 -10.03 -22.70 -17.40
N ARG A 42 -11.08 -22.15 -16.78
CA ARG A 42 -12.20 -21.45 -17.42
C ARG A 42 -12.95 -20.60 -16.40
N TYR A 43 -13.68 -19.60 -16.91
CA TYR A 43 -14.49 -18.66 -16.12
C TYR A 43 -13.70 -17.75 -15.17
N ALA A 44 -12.38 -17.59 -15.35
CA ALA A 44 -11.55 -16.74 -14.51
C ALA A 44 -12.13 -15.31 -14.39
N GLU A 45 -12.55 -14.71 -15.51
CA GLU A 45 -13.13 -13.35 -15.56
C GLU A 45 -14.48 -13.20 -14.82
N ARG A 46 -15.12 -14.31 -14.42
CA ARG A 46 -16.42 -14.31 -13.73
C ARG A 46 -16.31 -14.62 -12.24
N MET A 47 -15.16 -15.14 -11.79
CA MET A 47 -14.93 -15.47 -10.39
C MET A 47 -14.54 -14.23 -9.61
N VAL A 48 -15.25 -13.98 -8.52
CA VAL A 48 -15.01 -12.83 -7.63
C VAL A 48 -14.81 -13.28 -6.20
N ARG A 49 -14.09 -12.47 -5.43
CA ARG A 49 -13.96 -12.65 -3.98
C ARG A 49 -15.35 -12.72 -3.33
N GLY A 50 -15.47 -13.53 -2.28
CA GLY A 50 -16.73 -13.78 -1.59
C GLY A 50 -17.61 -14.83 -2.27
N ALA A 51 -17.36 -15.16 -3.55
CA ALA A 51 -18.07 -16.23 -4.22
C ALA A 51 -17.84 -17.56 -3.50
N ARG A 52 -18.88 -18.39 -3.45
CA ARG A 52 -18.84 -19.66 -2.74
C ARG A 52 -18.38 -20.78 -3.65
N VAL A 53 -17.68 -21.76 -3.09
CA VAL A 53 -17.14 -22.87 -3.86
C VAL A 53 -17.39 -24.22 -3.21
N LEU A 54 -17.81 -25.20 -4.01
CA LEU A 54 -17.89 -26.60 -3.65
C LEU A 54 -16.62 -27.31 -4.12
N LEU A 55 -15.96 -28.07 -3.25
CA LEU A 55 -14.83 -28.90 -3.64
C LEU A 55 -15.28 -30.34 -3.87
N TRP A 56 -15.10 -30.78 -5.10
CA TRP A 56 -15.53 -32.06 -5.60
C TRP A 56 -14.35 -32.97 -5.88
N GLN A 57 -14.36 -34.19 -5.34
CA GLN A 57 -13.41 -35.23 -5.74
C GLN A 57 -13.99 -36.04 -6.89
N GLY A 58 -13.21 -36.26 -7.96
CA GLY A 58 -13.56 -37.16 -9.05
C GLY A 58 -13.27 -38.64 -8.75
N GLY A 59 -13.65 -39.54 -9.66
CA GLY A 59 -13.33 -40.97 -9.56
C GLY A 59 -14.39 -41.84 -8.87
N ALA A 60 -13.97 -42.94 -8.23
CA ALA A 60 -14.88 -43.98 -7.75
C ALA A 60 -15.79 -43.51 -6.59
N LYS A 61 -15.27 -42.64 -5.73
CA LYS A 61 -16.03 -42.00 -4.64
C LYS A 61 -16.32 -40.54 -4.98
N ALA A 62 -16.79 -40.29 -6.20
CA ALA A 62 -17.01 -38.92 -6.64
C ALA A 62 -18.10 -38.23 -5.81
N GLY A 63 -17.90 -36.97 -5.47
CA GLY A 63 -18.84 -36.20 -4.64
C GLY A 63 -18.24 -34.91 -4.10
N ILE A 64 -19.03 -34.19 -3.31
CA ILE A 64 -18.63 -32.95 -2.63
C ILE A 64 -18.07 -33.31 -1.26
N TYR A 65 -16.87 -32.82 -0.96
CA TYR A 65 -16.12 -33.13 0.27
C TYR A 65 -15.87 -31.91 1.15
N ALA A 66 -15.85 -30.72 0.57
CA ALA A 66 -15.65 -29.49 1.30
C ALA A 66 -16.36 -28.33 0.61
N ILE A 67 -16.52 -27.25 1.36
CA ILE A 67 -17.06 -25.98 0.91
C ILE A 67 -16.03 -24.92 1.24
N GLY A 68 -15.95 -23.88 0.44
CA GLY A 68 -15.09 -22.73 0.67
C GLY A 68 -15.65 -21.43 0.13
N THR A 69 -14.86 -20.37 0.32
CA THR A 69 -15.13 -19.02 -0.18
C THR A 69 -13.90 -18.51 -0.90
N LEU A 70 -14.07 -17.92 -2.09
CA LEU A 70 -12.97 -17.28 -2.81
C LEU A 70 -12.48 -16.07 -2.02
N THR A 71 -11.19 -16.03 -1.72
CA THR A 71 -10.58 -14.95 -0.91
C THR A 71 -9.96 -13.84 -1.75
N GLY A 72 -9.94 -14.00 -3.07
CA GLY A 72 -9.45 -13.02 -4.04
C GLY A 72 -9.83 -13.38 -5.47
N GLU A 73 -9.34 -12.60 -6.42
CA GLU A 73 -9.58 -12.81 -7.85
C GLU A 73 -8.59 -13.84 -8.44
N PRO A 74 -8.93 -14.52 -9.55
CA PRO A 74 -8.00 -15.41 -10.24
C PRO A 74 -6.75 -14.67 -10.74
N VAL A 75 -5.58 -15.17 -10.36
CA VAL A 75 -4.27 -14.63 -10.72
C VAL A 75 -3.68 -15.46 -11.86
N GLU A 76 -3.36 -14.79 -12.98
CA GLU A 76 -2.64 -15.42 -14.10
C GLU A 76 -1.25 -15.89 -13.66
N GLN A 77 -0.92 -17.13 -14.03
CA GLN A 77 0.31 -17.80 -13.67
C GLN A 77 1.30 -17.81 -14.83
N GLN A 78 2.59 -17.62 -14.53
CA GLN A 78 3.66 -17.74 -15.52
C GLN A 78 4.12 -19.20 -15.66
N GLY A 79 4.59 -19.55 -16.86
CA GLY A 79 5.14 -20.89 -17.15
C GLY A 79 4.11 -21.93 -17.60
N THR A 80 4.58 -23.15 -17.82
CA THR A 80 3.74 -24.28 -18.25
C THR A 80 2.82 -24.76 -17.15
N ASN A 81 1.53 -24.92 -17.47
CA ASN A 81 0.57 -25.54 -16.57
C ASN A 81 1.03 -26.97 -16.21
N PRO A 82 1.31 -27.28 -14.92
CA PRO A 82 1.84 -28.58 -14.50
C PRO A 82 0.85 -29.74 -14.72
N TYR A 83 -0.43 -29.43 -14.94
CA TYR A 83 -1.50 -30.40 -15.19
C TYR A 83 -2.02 -30.38 -16.63
N GLY A 84 -1.45 -29.52 -17.49
CA GLY A 84 -1.84 -29.32 -18.88
C GLY A 84 -1.01 -30.15 -19.87
N SER A 85 -1.55 -30.36 -21.07
CA SER A 85 -0.85 -31.05 -22.16
C SER A 85 0.19 -30.15 -22.83
N GLY A 86 1.29 -29.82 -22.13
CA GLY A 86 2.56 -29.32 -22.67
C GLY A 86 2.56 -28.02 -23.50
N ASP A 87 1.41 -27.38 -23.75
CA ASP A 87 1.32 -26.16 -24.54
C ASP A 87 1.53 -24.93 -23.66
N SER A 88 2.77 -24.43 -23.65
CA SER A 88 3.20 -23.27 -22.87
C SER A 88 2.54 -21.94 -23.27
N LYS A 89 1.73 -21.92 -24.34
CA LYS A 89 1.11 -20.70 -24.87
C LYS A 89 -0.28 -20.38 -24.31
N ARG A 90 -0.94 -21.29 -23.59
CA ARG A 90 -2.26 -21.01 -23.01
C ARG A 90 -2.13 -20.39 -21.62
N ARG A 91 -2.69 -19.19 -21.46
CA ARG A 91 -2.89 -18.53 -20.16
C ARG A 91 -3.63 -19.46 -19.21
N TRP A 92 -3.16 -19.56 -17.98
CA TRP A 92 -3.80 -20.33 -16.92
C TRP A 92 -3.77 -19.53 -15.63
N TYR A 93 -4.74 -19.79 -14.76
CA TYR A 93 -4.98 -18.98 -13.58
C TYR A 93 -5.01 -19.86 -12.33
N ARG A 94 -4.69 -19.29 -11.18
CA ARG A 94 -5.06 -19.85 -9.88
C ARG A 94 -5.89 -18.85 -9.11
N VAL A 95 -6.88 -19.32 -8.37
CA VAL A 95 -7.72 -18.46 -7.53
C VAL A 95 -7.53 -18.83 -6.06
N PRO A 96 -7.27 -17.86 -5.18
CA PRO A 96 -7.19 -18.12 -3.75
C PRO A 96 -8.60 -18.33 -3.17
N PHE A 97 -8.72 -19.29 -2.27
CA PHE A 97 -9.95 -19.61 -1.56
C PHE A 97 -9.63 -20.10 -0.15
N ARG A 98 -10.63 -20.04 0.73
CA ARG A 98 -10.56 -20.53 2.10
C ARG A 98 -11.52 -21.70 2.28
N TYR A 99 -11.13 -22.73 3.00
CA TYR A 99 -12.05 -23.79 3.40
C TYR A 99 -13.08 -23.24 4.40
N ASP A 100 -14.37 -23.42 4.18
CA ASP A 100 -15.43 -23.05 5.10
C ASP A 100 -15.90 -24.23 5.94
N SER A 101 -16.01 -25.39 5.31
CA SER A 101 -16.41 -26.62 5.96
C SER A 101 -15.79 -27.81 5.27
N ILE A 102 -15.29 -28.76 6.06
CA ILE A 102 -14.81 -30.06 5.58
C ILE A 102 -15.84 -31.08 6.06
N LEU A 103 -16.55 -31.69 5.10
CA LEU A 103 -17.75 -32.46 5.39
C LEU A 103 -17.37 -33.78 6.06
N SER A 104 -17.97 -34.04 7.23
CA SER A 104 -17.80 -35.33 7.89
C SER A 104 -18.52 -36.46 7.13
N LYS A 105 -19.60 -36.11 6.43
CA LYS A 105 -20.38 -36.95 5.53
C LYS A 105 -20.44 -36.31 4.14
N PRO A 106 -19.49 -36.66 3.25
CA PRO A 106 -19.47 -36.15 1.88
C PRO A 106 -20.78 -36.41 1.14
N LEU A 107 -21.23 -35.45 0.31
CA LEU A 107 -22.41 -35.63 -0.53
C LEU A 107 -21.99 -36.32 -1.83
N LEU A 108 -22.26 -37.63 -1.93
CA LEU A 108 -21.73 -38.44 -3.03
C LEU A 108 -22.54 -38.29 -4.31
N LYS A 109 -21.87 -38.42 -5.47
CA LYS A 109 -22.47 -38.38 -6.80
C LYS A 109 -23.68 -39.32 -6.95
N THR A 110 -23.63 -40.48 -6.30
CA THR A 110 -24.72 -41.48 -6.30
C THR A 110 -25.99 -41.00 -5.61
N GLU A 111 -25.86 -40.08 -4.65
CA GLU A 111 -26.96 -39.44 -3.94
C GLU A 111 -27.45 -38.24 -4.73
N ILE A 112 -26.53 -37.39 -5.18
CA ILE A 112 -26.80 -36.19 -5.99
C ILE A 112 -27.60 -36.53 -7.25
N ARG A 113 -27.29 -37.65 -7.92
CA ARG A 113 -28.03 -38.10 -9.12
C ARG A 113 -29.49 -38.49 -8.89
N LYS A 114 -29.90 -38.71 -7.65
CA LYS A 114 -31.29 -39.05 -7.31
C LYS A 114 -32.14 -37.81 -7.03
N ASP A 115 -31.49 -36.66 -6.83
CA ASP A 115 -32.16 -35.40 -6.57
C ASP A 115 -32.49 -34.72 -7.90
N GLU A 116 -33.74 -34.28 -8.06
CA GLU A 116 -34.25 -33.72 -9.33
C GLU A 116 -33.55 -32.42 -9.73
N VAL A 117 -33.14 -31.60 -8.75
CA VAL A 117 -32.45 -30.33 -9.00
C VAL A 117 -30.96 -30.58 -9.28
N LEU A 118 -30.33 -31.48 -8.52
CA LEU A 118 -28.88 -31.68 -8.60
C LEU A 118 -28.44 -32.69 -9.67
N ALA A 119 -29.36 -33.45 -10.27
CA ALA A 119 -29.04 -34.39 -11.34
C ALA A 119 -28.38 -33.72 -12.55
N GLU A 120 -28.65 -32.43 -12.78
CA GLU A 120 -28.13 -31.63 -13.89
C GLU A 120 -26.82 -30.88 -13.57
N LEU A 121 -26.28 -31.04 -12.34
CA LEU A 121 -25.06 -30.37 -11.91
C LEU A 121 -23.93 -30.59 -12.93
N GLY A 122 -23.27 -29.51 -13.38
CA GLY A 122 -22.39 -29.54 -14.55
C GLY A 122 -21.27 -30.60 -14.49
N VAL A 123 -20.76 -30.91 -13.30
CA VAL A 123 -19.73 -31.94 -13.06
C VAL A 123 -20.20 -33.37 -13.37
N ILE A 124 -21.52 -33.61 -13.33
CA ILE A 124 -22.12 -34.91 -13.69
C ILE A 124 -22.09 -35.11 -15.19
N ASN A 125 -22.42 -34.06 -15.95
CA ASN A 125 -22.58 -34.07 -17.40
C ASN A 125 -21.25 -33.91 -18.14
N ALA A 126 -20.30 -33.17 -17.58
CA ALA A 126 -18.98 -32.93 -18.16
C ALA A 126 -17.85 -33.28 -17.17
N PRO A 127 -17.69 -34.55 -16.76
CA PRO A 127 -16.78 -34.96 -15.69
C PRO A 127 -15.29 -34.79 -16.03
N GLN A 128 -14.94 -34.48 -17.27
CA GLN A 128 -13.55 -34.25 -17.70
C GLN A 128 -13.05 -32.83 -17.44
N ALA A 129 -13.92 -31.92 -17.01
CA ALA A 129 -13.57 -30.52 -16.83
C ALA A 129 -13.47 -30.14 -15.34
N THR A 130 -12.79 -29.04 -15.00
CA THR A 130 -12.29 -28.82 -13.62
C THR A 130 -12.99 -27.73 -12.83
N ASN A 131 -13.59 -26.72 -13.49
CA ASN A 131 -14.30 -25.61 -12.81
C ASN A 131 -15.71 -25.48 -13.37
N PHE A 132 -16.74 -25.43 -12.55
CA PHE A 132 -18.13 -25.33 -12.99
C PHE A 132 -18.82 -24.17 -12.28
N GLU A 133 -19.72 -23.50 -12.98
CA GLU A 133 -20.69 -22.64 -12.33
C GLU A 133 -21.77 -23.51 -11.69
N VAL A 134 -22.26 -23.09 -10.53
CA VAL A 134 -23.34 -23.74 -9.80
C VAL A 134 -24.50 -22.77 -9.75
N GLU A 135 -25.67 -23.22 -10.20
CA GLU A 135 -26.87 -22.39 -10.20
C GLU A 135 -27.37 -22.17 -8.76
N LYS A 136 -28.10 -21.07 -8.55
CA LYS A 136 -28.48 -20.66 -7.19
C LYS A 136 -29.36 -21.70 -6.49
N ASP A 137 -30.32 -22.27 -7.21
CA ASP A 137 -31.20 -23.35 -6.74
C ASP A 137 -30.41 -24.64 -6.43
N GLN A 138 -29.42 -24.98 -7.25
CA GLN A 138 -28.51 -26.09 -6.99
C GLN A 138 -27.70 -25.87 -5.70
N TRP A 139 -27.18 -24.64 -5.51
CA TRP A 139 -26.46 -24.28 -4.29
C TRP A 139 -27.37 -24.38 -3.06
N GLU A 140 -28.54 -23.74 -3.10
CA GLU A 140 -29.54 -23.77 -2.01
C GLU A 140 -29.90 -25.21 -1.65
N ARG A 141 -30.17 -26.05 -2.66
CA ARG A 141 -30.51 -27.46 -2.44
C ARG A 141 -29.36 -28.27 -1.82
N ILE A 142 -28.10 -27.97 -2.18
CA ILE A 142 -26.94 -28.60 -1.54
C ILE A 142 -26.84 -28.17 -0.08
N MET A 143 -27.05 -26.89 0.24
CA MET A 143 -27.03 -26.42 1.63
C MET A 143 -28.11 -27.11 2.48
N GLU A 144 -29.35 -27.23 1.97
CA GLU A 144 -30.44 -27.96 2.64
C GLU A 144 -30.04 -29.42 2.96
N LEU A 145 -29.51 -30.14 1.97
CA LEU A 145 -29.09 -31.53 2.14
C LEU A 145 -27.97 -31.69 3.18
N LEU A 146 -27.12 -30.68 3.33
CA LEU A 146 -26.05 -30.67 4.33
C LEU A 146 -26.61 -30.38 5.73
N GLU A 147 -27.55 -29.44 5.85
CA GLU A 147 -28.25 -29.17 7.10
C GLU A 147 -29.02 -30.41 7.59
N GLU A 148 -29.76 -31.09 6.71
CA GLU A 148 -30.45 -32.36 7.01
C GLU A 148 -29.50 -33.46 7.53
N ARG A 149 -28.23 -33.40 7.14
CA ARG A 149 -27.17 -34.34 7.57
C ARG A 149 -26.48 -33.94 8.88
N GLY A 150 -26.81 -32.75 9.39
CA GLY A 150 -26.17 -32.13 10.55
C GLY A 150 -24.78 -31.56 10.25
N GLU A 151 -24.44 -31.30 8.98
CA GLU A 151 -23.20 -30.63 8.61
C GLU A 151 -23.33 -29.13 8.85
N SER A 152 -22.38 -28.54 9.58
CA SER A 152 -22.34 -27.09 9.76
C SER A 152 -21.57 -26.46 8.61
N VAL A 153 -22.26 -25.59 7.86
CA VAL A 153 -21.67 -24.80 6.79
C VAL A 153 -21.84 -23.33 7.16
N SER A 154 -20.80 -22.74 7.74
CA SER A 154 -20.69 -21.28 7.90
C SER A 154 -19.38 -20.83 7.28
N GLN A 155 -19.25 -19.55 6.93
CA GLN A 155 -17.94 -19.00 6.53
C GLN A 155 -16.95 -19.28 7.65
N ALA A 156 -15.87 -20.01 7.34
CA ALA A 156 -14.86 -20.25 8.36
C ALA A 156 -14.09 -18.97 8.60
N LEU A 157 -13.84 -18.69 9.87
CA LEU A 157 -13.02 -17.57 10.29
C LEU A 157 -11.61 -17.72 9.73
N SER A 158 -11.09 -16.62 9.18
CA SER A 158 -9.65 -16.45 8.98
C SER A 158 -8.89 -16.63 10.31
N SER A 159 -7.58 -16.85 10.24
CA SER A 159 -6.72 -16.94 11.45
C SER A 159 -6.88 -15.71 12.36
N GLU A 160 -6.88 -14.50 11.77
CA GLU A 160 -7.15 -13.26 12.51
C GLU A 160 -8.59 -13.23 13.06
N GLY A 161 -9.58 -13.67 12.28
CA GLY A 161 -10.97 -13.77 12.72
C GLY A 161 -11.14 -14.67 13.96
N ARG A 162 -10.43 -15.81 14.02
CA ARG A 162 -10.43 -16.72 15.18
C ARG A 162 -9.81 -16.06 16.40
N GLU A 163 -8.66 -15.42 16.24
CA GLU A 163 -8.00 -14.68 17.33
C GLU A 163 -8.91 -13.58 17.89
N ILE A 164 -9.62 -12.86 17.01
CA ILE A 164 -10.59 -11.84 17.41
C ILE A 164 -11.77 -12.47 18.17
N VAL A 165 -12.30 -13.61 17.73
CA VAL A 165 -13.36 -14.34 18.45
C VAL A 165 -12.90 -14.73 19.86
N GLU A 166 -11.71 -15.30 19.98
CA GLU A 166 -11.12 -15.68 21.27
C GLU A 166 -10.95 -14.46 22.18
N ARG A 167 -10.44 -13.35 21.64
CA ARG A 167 -10.32 -12.07 22.36
C ARG A 167 -11.67 -11.56 22.85
N VAL A 168 -12.71 -11.57 22.02
CA VAL A 168 -14.05 -11.09 22.42
C VAL A 168 -14.64 -11.99 23.51
N ILE A 169 -14.46 -13.31 23.43
CA ILE A 169 -14.86 -14.26 24.47
C ILE A 169 -14.10 -13.99 25.77
N GLN A 170 -12.79 -13.74 25.68
CA GLN A 170 -11.95 -13.43 26.84
C GLN A 170 -12.32 -12.08 27.48
N TRP A 171 -12.59 -11.06 26.67
CA TRP A 171 -12.95 -9.73 27.15
C TRP A 171 -14.34 -9.70 27.76
N TYR A 172 -15.27 -10.51 27.27
CA TYR A 172 -16.66 -10.54 27.71
C TYR A 172 -17.07 -11.99 28.01
N SER A 173 -16.67 -12.51 29.18
CA SER A 173 -16.87 -13.92 29.54
C SER A 173 -18.34 -14.31 29.72
N ASP A 174 -19.20 -13.38 30.19
CA ASP A 174 -20.65 -13.60 30.28
C ASP A 174 -21.26 -13.76 28.87
N ALA A 175 -21.77 -14.96 28.59
CA ALA A 175 -22.30 -15.31 27.27
C ALA A 175 -23.53 -14.49 26.86
N ARG A 176 -24.40 -14.16 27.81
CA ARG A 176 -25.62 -13.39 27.54
C ARG A 176 -25.25 -11.97 27.15
N LEU A 177 -24.36 -11.36 27.93
CA LEU A 177 -23.97 -9.97 27.73
C LEU A 177 -23.06 -9.79 26.51
N ARG A 178 -22.14 -10.74 26.28
CA ARG A 178 -21.37 -10.84 25.04
C ARG A 178 -22.30 -10.91 23.83
N GLY A 179 -23.33 -11.76 23.88
CA GLY A 179 -24.32 -11.87 22.82
C GLY A 179 -25.05 -10.54 22.56
N GLN A 180 -25.40 -9.79 23.61
CA GLN A 180 -26.02 -8.46 23.46
C GLN A 180 -25.11 -7.45 22.78
N LEU A 181 -23.82 -7.42 23.13
CA LEU A 181 -22.82 -6.52 22.56
C LEU A 181 -22.48 -6.85 21.11
N VAL A 182 -22.29 -8.14 20.82
CA VAL A 182 -22.04 -8.64 19.47
C VAL A 182 -23.23 -8.30 18.57
N ALA A 183 -24.46 -8.56 19.03
CA ALA A 183 -25.66 -8.22 18.28
C ALA A 183 -25.84 -6.70 18.12
N LEU A 184 -25.42 -5.88 19.08
CA LEU A 184 -25.42 -4.42 18.94
C LEU A 184 -24.47 -3.96 17.84
N MET A 185 -23.24 -4.49 17.79
CA MET A 185 -22.27 -4.17 16.74
C MET A 185 -22.77 -4.66 15.37
N ALA A 186 -23.32 -5.87 15.31
CA ALA A 186 -23.89 -6.46 14.12
C ALA A 186 -25.07 -5.64 13.55
N ASP A 187 -25.98 -5.15 14.41
CA ASP A 187 -27.11 -4.32 13.99
C ASP A 187 -26.64 -2.94 13.50
N ALA A 188 -25.66 -2.34 14.18
CA ALA A 188 -25.10 -1.05 13.78
C ALA A 188 -24.35 -1.12 12.44
N ILE A 189 -23.63 -2.23 12.18
CA ILE A 189 -23.03 -2.52 10.85
C ILE A 189 -24.13 -2.57 9.79
N GLY A 190 -25.17 -3.37 10.02
CA GLY A 190 -26.28 -3.52 9.07
C GLY A 190 -26.95 -2.19 8.73
N ALA A 191 -27.28 -1.40 9.75
CA ALA A 191 -27.93 -0.11 9.57
C ALA A 191 -27.05 0.94 8.87
N ALA A 192 -25.74 0.95 9.13
CA ALA A 192 -24.81 1.80 8.40
C ALA A 192 -24.69 1.36 6.93
N HIS A 193 -24.59 0.05 6.68
CA HIS A 193 -24.44 -0.51 5.34
C HIS A 193 -25.68 -0.32 4.47
N GLU A 194 -26.89 -0.50 5.02
CA GLU A 194 -28.16 -0.28 4.31
C GLU A 194 -28.29 1.16 3.79
N VAL A 195 -27.78 2.12 4.57
CA VAL A 195 -27.73 3.53 4.16
C VAL A 195 -26.62 3.79 3.15
N SER A 196 -25.42 3.27 3.40
CA SER A 196 -24.25 3.45 2.55
C SER A 196 -23.26 2.32 2.76
N ASP A 197 -22.99 1.57 1.70
CA ASP A 197 -21.98 0.51 1.64
C ASP A 197 -20.54 1.04 1.71
N LYS A 198 -20.33 2.36 1.72
CA LYS A 198 -19.01 3.01 1.74
C LYS A 198 -18.76 3.93 2.93
N ALA A 199 -19.76 4.27 3.72
CA ALA A 199 -19.60 5.23 4.80
C ALA A 199 -19.01 4.63 6.09
N TRP A 200 -18.79 3.32 6.15
CA TRP A 200 -18.39 2.62 7.38
C TRP A 200 -17.25 1.62 7.17
N CYS A 201 -16.46 1.36 8.20
CA CYS A 201 -15.51 0.25 8.27
C CYS A 201 -15.35 -0.23 9.71
N THR A 202 -14.94 -1.47 9.90
CA THR A 202 -14.40 -1.99 11.17
C THR A 202 -12.89 -1.84 11.23
N THR A 203 -12.32 -1.59 12.40
CA THR A 203 -10.85 -1.60 12.61
C THR A 203 -10.50 -2.44 13.83
N SER A 204 -9.43 -3.23 13.75
CA SER A 204 -8.77 -3.85 14.90
C SER A 204 -7.52 -3.03 15.23
N VAL A 205 -7.49 -2.33 16.36
CA VAL A 205 -6.34 -1.52 16.77
C VAL A 205 -5.47 -2.38 17.71
N ALA A 206 -4.17 -2.47 17.40
CA ALA A 206 -3.15 -3.27 18.08
C ALA A 206 -3.53 -3.67 19.52
N SER A 207 -3.86 -4.95 19.68
CA SER A 207 -4.18 -5.75 20.87
C SER A 207 -5.32 -5.35 21.83
N GLY A 208 -5.99 -4.21 21.68
CA GLY A 208 -6.89 -3.71 22.74
C GLY A 208 -8.35 -3.38 22.39
N LYS A 209 -8.66 -3.13 21.12
CA LYS A 209 -9.95 -2.54 20.72
C LYS A 209 -10.45 -3.05 19.38
N LEU A 210 -11.77 -3.23 19.27
CA LEU A 210 -12.51 -3.42 18.02
C LEU A 210 -13.45 -2.25 17.84
N ASN A 211 -13.32 -1.51 16.73
CA ASN A 211 -14.18 -0.36 16.45
C ASN A 211 -15.08 -0.64 15.26
N LEU A 212 -16.31 -0.15 15.33
CA LEU A 212 -17.12 0.21 14.17
C LEU A 212 -16.97 1.71 13.94
N ASN A 213 -16.40 2.08 12.80
CA ASN A 213 -16.26 3.46 12.36
C ASN A 213 -17.34 3.78 11.33
N VAL A 214 -18.07 4.86 11.52
CA VAL A 214 -19.05 5.37 10.55
C VAL A 214 -18.79 6.86 10.35
N GLY A 215 -18.55 7.27 9.11
CA GLY A 215 -18.01 8.59 8.81
C GLY A 215 -16.65 8.80 9.48
N ARG A 216 -16.48 9.95 10.14
CA ARG A 216 -15.22 10.37 10.78
C ARG A 216 -15.00 9.84 12.20
N ASN A 217 -15.83 8.91 12.69
CA ASN A 217 -15.79 8.48 14.08
C ASN A 217 -15.89 6.96 14.29
N ALA A 218 -15.24 6.47 15.35
CA ALA A 218 -15.50 5.17 15.96
C ALA A 218 -16.77 5.25 16.84
N ILE A 219 -17.93 4.94 16.26
CA ILE A 219 -19.23 5.09 16.94
C ILE A 219 -19.50 4.01 17.97
N LEU A 220 -18.83 2.86 17.85
CA LEU A 220 -18.88 1.77 18.82
C LEU A 220 -17.49 1.16 18.95
N THR A 221 -17.02 1.00 20.18
CA THR A 221 -15.77 0.33 20.51
C THR A 221 -16.01 -0.74 21.56
N LEU A 222 -15.62 -1.97 21.22
CA LEU A 222 -15.43 -3.05 22.17
C LEU A 222 -13.96 -3.08 22.58
N SER A 223 -13.65 -3.24 23.87
CA SER A 223 -12.27 -3.17 24.34
C SER A 223 -12.02 -3.99 25.59
N ARG A 224 -10.75 -4.34 25.80
CA ARG A 224 -10.29 -5.01 27.02
C ARG A 224 -10.67 -4.23 28.28
N GLY A 225 -11.05 -4.94 29.35
CA GLY A 225 -11.37 -4.34 30.65
C GLY A 225 -12.87 -4.18 30.93
N ASN A 226 -13.74 -4.90 30.22
CA ASN A 226 -15.20 -4.87 30.43
C ASN A 226 -15.79 -3.46 30.29
N VAL A 227 -15.35 -2.70 29.29
CA VAL A 227 -15.92 -1.39 28.96
C VAL A 227 -16.37 -1.34 27.51
N VAL A 228 -17.37 -0.50 27.26
CA VAL A 228 -17.97 -0.28 25.94
C VAL A 228 -18.04 1.22 25.73
N ARG A 229 -17.47 1.70 24.63
CA ARG A 229 -17.63 3.10 24.22
C ARG A 229 -18.62 3.18 23.07
N LEU A 230 -19.60 4.06 23.18
CA LEU A 230 -20.66 4.23 22.19
C LEU A 230 -20.96 5.72 21.98
N ALA A 231 -21.33 6.06 20.75
CA ALA A 231 -21.78 7.40 20.37
C ALA A 231 -23.30 7.43 20.23
N LEU A 232 -23.93 8.42 20.84
CA LEU A 232 -25.38 8.63 20.77
C LEU A 232 -25.66 10.06 20.30
N GLY A 233 -26.66 10.19 19.43
CA GLY A 233 -27.19 11.47 18.98
C GLY A 233 -28.45 11.87 19.73
N ASP A 234 -28.64 13.18 19.88
CA ASP A 234 -29.80 13.76 20.59
C ASP A 234 -31.13 13.52 19.85
N ALA A 235 -31.09 13.27 18.53
CA ALA A 235 -32.29 13.03 17.73
C ALA A 235 -32.72 11.56 17.73
N GLU A 236 -31.76 10.64 17.86
CA GLU A 236 -31.98 9.19 17.74
C GLU A 236 -32.19 8.51 19.10
N THR A 237 -31.81 9.19 20.21
CA THR A 237 -31.83 8.61 21.55
C THR A 237 -32.75 9.40 22.47
N PRO A 238 -33.64 8.74 23.24
CA PRO A 238 -34.47 9.43 24.23
C PRO A 238 -33.64 10.26 25.21
N ARG A 239 -34.12 11.47 25.53
CA ARG A 239 -33.42 12.39 26.47
C ARG A 239 -33.15 11.75 27.82
N THR A 240 -34.10 10.99 28.36
CA THR A 240 -33.95 10.27 29.62
C THR A 240 -32.80 9.28 29.59
N THR A 241 -32.65 8.53 28.49
CA THR A 241 -31.54 7.62 28.28
C THR A 241 -30.23 8.39 28.16
N LEU A 242 -30.19 9.50 27.40
CA LEU A 242 -28.98 10.34 27.28
C LEU A 242 -28.53 10.91 28.64
N GLU A 243 -29.45 11.31 29.50
CA GLU A 243 -29.18 11.78 30.85
C GLU A 243 -28.61 10.66 31.73
N GLN A 244 -29.23 9.47 31.73
CA GLN A 244 -28.72 8.30 32.47
C GLN A 244 -27.33 7.88 31.99
N VAL A 245 -27.08 7.89 30.68
CA VAL A 245 -25.76 7.56 30.13
C VAL A 245 -24.73 8.63 30.50
N ARG A 246 -25.10 9.92 30.57
CA ARG A 246 -24.20 10.98 31.05
C ARG A 246 -23.87 10.85 32.53
N GLU A 247 -24.80 10.36 33.34
CA GLU A 247 -24.59 10.13 34.77
C GLU A 247 -23.71 8.90 35.04
N LEU A 248 -23.93 7.80 34.31
CA LEU A 248 -23.19 6.54 34.50
C LEU A 248 -21.87 6.48 33.70
N GLY A 249 -21.79 7.25 32.61
CA GLY A 249 -20.68 7.23 31.68
C GLY A 249 -19.46 8.01 32.14
N THR A 250 -18.29 7.57 31.66
CA THR A 250 -17.02 8.27 31.86
C THR A 250 -16.43 8.72 30.52
N ASN A 251 -15.55 9.72 30.58
CA ASN A 251 -14.85 10.29 29.41
C ASN A 251 -15.81 10.81 28.33
N ALA A 252 -16.76 11.65 28.74
CA ALA A 252 -17.69 12.31 27.85
C ALA A 252 -16.97 13.26 26.88
N TYR A 253 -17.00 12.94 25.59
CA TYR A 253 -16.53 13.83 24.54
C TYR A 253 -17.70 14.18 23.63
N VAL A 254 -17.98 15.47 23.47
CA VAL A 254 -19.00 15.97 22.54
C VAL A 254 -18.40 16.02 21.16
N TYR A 255 -19.00 15.28 20.24
CA TYR A 255 -18.69 15.31 18.83
C TYR A 255 -19.61 16.31 18.13
N LYS A 256 -19.00 17.32 17.49
CA LYS A 256 -19.71 18.23 16.59
C LYS A 256 -19.48 17.80 15.15
N GLY A 257 -20.54 17.39 14.48
CA GLY A 257 -20.53 16.92 13.10
C GLY A 257 -21.84 16.21 12.78
N PRO A 258 -22.20 15.97 11.52
CA PRO A 258 -23.50 15.41 11.19
C PRO A 258 -23.56 13.87 11.39
N PRO A 259 -24.47 13.33 12.23
CA PRO A 259 -25.30 13.99 13.25
C PRO A 259 -24.50 14.26 14.54
N ASP A 260 -24.87 15.35 15.24
CA ASP A 260 -24.18 15.73 16.47
C ASP A 260 -24.38 14.61 17.50
N GLY A 261 -23.36 14.35 18.31
CA GLY A 261 -23.44 13.27 19.28
C GLY A 261 -22.46 13.39 20.42
N ALA A 262 -22.61 12.52 21.40
CA ALA A 262 -21.69 12.42 22.53
C ALA A 262 -21.18 10.98 22.66
N PHE A 263 -19.88 10.85 22.86
CA PHE A 263 -19.29 9.57 23.25
C PHE A 263 -19.39 9.37 24.74
N GLN A 264 -19.74 8.15 25.12
CA GLN A 264 -19.78 7.73 26.51
C GLN A 264 -19.12 6.38 26.65
N THR A 265 -18.28 6.23 27.68
CA THR A 265 -17.68 4.95 28.05
C THR A 265 -18.43 4.40 29.24
N LEU A 266 -19.07 3.25 29.05
CA LEU A 266 -19.81 2.54 30.09
C LEU A 266 -19.02 1.34 30.57
N THR A 267 -19.15 1.03 31.86
CA THR A 267 -18.80 -0.30 32.35
C THR A 267 -19.77 -1.32 31.75
N LEU A 268 -19.36 -2.58 31.71
CA LEU A 268 -20.18 -3.67 31.24
C LEU A 268 -21.50 -3.82 32.04
N SER A 269 -21.43 -3.56 33.35
CA SER A 269 -22.60 -3.55 34.25
C SER A 269 -23.58 -2.43 33.95
N ASP A 270 -23.08 -1.22 33.67
CA ASP A 270 -23.93 -0.06 33.34
C ASP A 270 -24.52 -0.19 31.94
N TYR A 271 -23.76 -0.72 30.98
CA TYR A 271 -24.28 -1.10 29.68
C TYR A 271 -25.42 -2.11 29.82
N ALA A 272 -25.25 -3.18 30.61
CA ALA A 272 -26.28 -4.21 30.78
C ALA A 272 -27.61 -3.65 31.33
N ARG A 273 -27.55 -2.62 32.19
CA ARG A 273 -28.74 -1.93 32.73
C ARG A 273 -29.51 -1.16 31.66
N LEU A 274 -28.81 -0.57 30.69
CA LEU A 274 -29.37 0.34 29.69
C LEU A 274 -29.49 -0.28 28.28
N ALA A 275 -28.99 -1.50 28.07
CA ALA A 275 -28.83 -2.11 26.74
C ALA A 275 -30.07 -2.05 25.83
N PRO A 276 -31.31 -2.28 26.30
CA PRO A 276 -32.51 -2.19 25.46
C PRO A 276 -32.76 -0.79 24.90
N GLU A 277 -32.42 0.26 25.66
CA GLU A 277 -32.62 1.66 25.27
C GLU A 277 -31.45 2.20 24.43
N LEU A 278 -30.23 1.72 24.71
CA LEU A 278 -29.02 2.09 23.98
C LEU A 278 -29.00 1.57 22.54
N ARG A 279 -29.54 0.36 22.32
CA ARG A 279 -29.53 -0.28 21.01
C ARG A 279 -30.18 0.57 19.90
N PRO A 280 -31.45 1.00 20.01
CA PRO A 280 -32.07 1.81 18.98
C PRO A 280 -31.36 3.16 18.79
N GLY A 281 -30.85 3.77 19.87
CA GLY A 281 -30.09 5.02 19.80
C GLY A 281 -28.80 4.89 18.99
N LEU A 282 -27.99 3.88 19.27
CA LEU A 282 -26.74 3.65 18.53
C LEU A 282 -27.00 3.22 17.07
N VAL A 283 -27.96 2.34 16.82
CA VAL A 283 -28.32 1.90 15.47
C VAL A 283 -28.83 3.07 14.62
N GLY A 284 -29.69 3.92 15.21
CA GLY A 284 -30.15 5.16 14.58
C GLY A 284 -28.98 6.11 14.28
N PHE A 285 -28.09 6.29 15.25
CA PHE A 285 -26.89 7.14 15.09
C PHE A 285 -25.95 6.61 14.00
N ALA A 286 -25.80 5.29 13.86
CA ALA A 286 -25.03 4.66 12.80
C ALA A 286 -25.61 4.97 11.42
N ALA A 287 -26.93 4.80 11.24
CA ALA A 287 -27.62 5.12 9.99
C ALA A 287 -27.55 6.62 9.65
N ALA A 288 -27.76 7.49 10.64
CA ALA A 288 -27.67 8.94 10.47
C ALA A 288 -26.24 9.40 10.15
N SER A 289 -25.23 8.82 10.80
CA SER A 289 -23.82 9.05 10.48
C SER A 289 -23.49 8.58 9.06
N ALA A 290 -23.96 7.41 8.65
CA ALA A 290 -23.71 6.89 7.30
C ALA A 290 -24.31 7.80 6.21
N ARG A 291 -25.49 8.40 6.45
CA ARG A 291 -26.12 9.35 5.51
C ARG A 291 -25.29 10.61 5.28
N ALA A 292 -24.54 11.04 6.29
CA ALA A 292 -23.83 12.31 6.27
C ALA A 292 -22.47 12.25 5.54
N TYR A 293 -21.97 11.06 5.20
CA TYR A 293 -20.65 10.88 4.61
C TYR A 293 -20.70 10.02 3.36
N ARG A 294 -19.98 10.46 2.32
CA ARG A 294 -19.83 9.71 1.07
C ARG A 294 -19.00 8.43 1.25
N ASN A 295 -17.89 8.53 1.99
CA ASN A 295 -16.97 7.42 2.27
C ASN A 295 -16.45 7.51 3.72
N SER A 296 -16.07 6.38 4.32
CA SER A 296 -15.29 6.38 5.56
C SER A 296 -13.87 6.88 5.29
N PRO A 297 -13.34 7.85 6.06
CA PRO A 297 -11.92 8.22 6.01
C PRO A 297 -10.99 7.11 6.48
N PHE A 298 -11.51 6.16 7.27
CA PHE A 298 -10.73 5.04 7.82
C PHE A 298 -10.80 3.78 6.96
N ARG A 299 -11.34 3.88 5.73
CA ARG A 299 -11.54 2.75 4.83
C ARG A 299 -10.29 1.87 4.63
N SER A 300 -9.09 2.47 4.59
CA SER A 300 -7.82 1.78 4.38
C SER A 300 -7.29 1.02 5.60
N ALA A 301 -7.99 1.13 6.74
CA ALA A 301 -7.74 0.40 7.97
C ALA A 301 -8.85 -0.64 8.22
N HIS A 302 -9.70 -0.91 7.22
CA HIS A 302 -10.79 -1.83 7.37
C HIS A 302 -10.28 -3.25 7.65
N SER A 303 -10.80 -3.88 8.71
CA SER A 303 -10.51 -5.28 9.03
C SER A 303 -11.73 -6.14 8.72
N VAL A 304 -11.60 -6.93 7.65
CA VAL A 304 -12.55 -7.98 7.27
C VAL A 304 -12.71 -8.99 8.40
N ALA A 305 -11.61 -9.35 9.07
CA ALA A 305 -11.59 -10.29 10.19
C ALA A 305 -12.48 -9.86 11.37
N VAL A 306 -12.64 -8.56 11.62
CA VAL A 306 -13.59 -8.07 12.62
C VAL A 306 -15.04 -8.36 12.21
N VAL A 307 -15.39 -8.13 10.95
CA VAL A 307 -16.75 -8.43 10.46
C VAL A 307 -17.00 -9.94 10.51
N GLU A 308 -16.04 -10.75 10.08
CA GLU A 308 -16.10 -12.23 10.17
C GLU A 308 -16.33 -12.69 11.62
N ALA A 309 -15.55 -12.18 12.58
CA ALA A 309 -15.67 -12.54 13.98
C ALA A 309 -17.02 -12.14 14.58
N ILE A 310 -17.51 -10.93 14.28
CA ILE A 310 -18.82 -10.47 14.77
C ILE A 310 -19.95 -11.26 14.12
N ALA A 311 -19.87 -11.56 12.82
CA ALA A 311 -20.86 -12.40 12.12
C ALA A 311 -20.92 -13.81 12.75
N HIS A 312 -19.77 -14.43 12.97
CA HIS A 312 -19.66 -15.74 13.61
C HIS A 312 -20.25 -15.74 15.03
N LEU A 313 -19.86 -14.78 15.87
CA LEU A 313 -20.38 -14.67 17.24
C LEU A 313 -21.88 -14.32 17.28
N ALA A 314 -22.38 -13.60 16.27
CA ALA A 314 -23.80 -13.26 16.14
C ALA A 314 -24.64 -14.42 15.58
N GLY A 315 -23.99 -15.43 14.97
CA GLY A 315 -24.67 -16.53 14.29
C GLY A 315 -25.45 -16.07 13.05
N ARG A 316 -25.00 -15.02 12.37
CA ARG A 316 -25.62 -14.52 11.13
C ARG A 316 -24.60 -13.83 10.23
N ASP A 317 -24.86 -13.84 8.93
CA ASP A 317 -24.02 -13.13 7.97
C ASP A 317 -24.11 -11.62 8.14
N LEU A 318 -23.00 -10.92 7.87
CA LEU A 318 -22.91 -9.48 7.88
C LEU A 318 -22.33 -8.96 6.56
N PRO A 319 -22.80 -7.80 6.08
CA PRO A 319 -22.27 -7.22 4.86
C PRO A 319 -20.85 -6.70 5.09
N GLN A 320 -20.04 -6.74 4.04
CA GLN A 320 -18.77 -6.02 3.96
C GLN A 320 -19.00 -4.65 3.30
N PRO A 321 -18.24 -3.59 3.64
CA PRO A 321 -18.29 -2.37 2.85
C PRO A 321 -17.80 -2.65 1.42
N SER A 322 -18.30 -1.94 0.42
CA SER A 322 -17.99 -2.27 -1.00
C SER A 322 -16.54 -2.02 -1.42
N TYR A 323 -15.75 -1.39 -0.56
CA TYR A 323 -14.29 -1.28 -0.73
C TYR A 323 -13.51 -2.30 0.10
N ALA A 324 -14.15 -3.21 0.85
CA ALA A 324 -13.42 -4.29 1.54
C ALA A 324 -12.60 -5.14 0.57
N ASP A 325 -13.01 -5.18 -0.69
CA ASP A 325 -12.32 -5.82 -1.80
C ASP A 325 -11.15 -4.99 -2.36
N MET A 326 -11.15 -3.67 -2.11
CA MET A 326 -10.05 -2.77 -2.49
C MET A 326 -8.85 -2.89 -1.54
N ASP A 327 -8.95 -3.56 -0.39
CA ASP A 327 -7.83 -3.77 0.55
C ASP A 327 -7.07 -5.09 0.31
N ALA A 328 -7.58 -5.99 -0.53
CA ALA A 328 -6.70 -6.96 -1.22
C ALA A 328 -5.77 -6.23 -2.21
N LEU A 329 -6.21 -5.07 -2.71
CA LEU A 329 -5.42 -4.12 -3.49
C LEU A 329 -4.79 -3.07 -2.56
N SER A 330 -3.98 -3.50 -1.60
CA SER A 330 -3.12 -2.54 -0.90
C SER A 330 -2.01 -2.08 -1.85
N TYR A 331 -1.79 -0.77 -1.94
CA TYR A 331 -0.82 -0.17 -2.85
C TYR A 331 0.43 0.22 -2.09
N TRP A 332 1.60 -0.17 -2.60
CA TRP A 332 2.87 0.06 -1.93
C TRP A 332 3.92 0.55 -2.91
N LYS A 333 4.71 1.51 -2.49
CA LYS A 333 5.93 1.91 -3.17
C LYS A 333 7.11 1.25 -2.47
N ILE A 334 7.97 0.60 -3.24
CA ILE A 334 9.16 -0.09 -2.74
C ILE A 334 10.39 0.31 -3.56
N SER A 335 11.42 0.86 -2.89
CA SER A 335 12.68 1.23 -3.55
C SER A 335 13.60 0.01 -3.74
N PRO A 336 14.06 -0.30 -4.97
CA PRO A 336 15.04 -1.33 -5.27
C PRO A 336 16.48 -0.86 -5.00
N GLY A 337 16.73 -0.42 -3.76
CA GLY A 337 18.01 0.14 -3.35
C GLY A 337 18.30 1.53 -3.93
N ARG A 338 19.44 2.13 -3.54
CA ARG A 338 19.86 3.43 -4.06
C ARG A 338 20.10 3.34 -5.56
N GLY A 339 19.61 4.34 -6.30
CA GLY A 339 19.71 4.38 -7.77
C GLY A 339 19.02 3.20 -8.47
N ALA A 340 18.12 2.50 -7.77
CA ALA A 340 17.43 1.33 -8.26
C ALA A 340 18.35 0.18 -8.73
N HIS A 341 19.53 0.02 -8.14
CA HIS A 341 20.50 -0.99 -8.58
C HIS A 341 19.97 -2.43 -8.51
N LEU A 342 19.03 -2.72 -7.60
CA LEU A 342 18.41 -4.05 -7.46
C LEU A 342 17.28 -4.30 -8.47
N TRP A 343 16.89 -3.29 -9.26
CA TRP A 343 15.71 -3.36 -10.10
C TRP A 343 15.77 -4.50 -11.11
N SER A 344 16.92 -4.71 -11.74
CA SER A 344 17.08 -5.80 -12.73
C SER A 344 16.85 -7.16 -12.10
N ASN A 345 17.39 -7.38 -10.89
CA ASN A 345 17.24 -8.64 -10.15
C ASN A 345 15.78 -8.86 -9.74
N TRP A 346 15.12 -7.82 -9.22
CA TRP A 346 13.71 -7.86 -8.83
C TRP A 346 12.78 -8.10 -10.02
N ARG A 347 13.05 -7.44 -11.15
CA ARG A 347 12.30 -7.59 -12.39
C ARG A 347 12.43 -9.00 -12.96
N ASP A 348 13.66 -9.46 -13.13
CA ASP A 348 13.95 -10.72 -13.83
C ASP A 348 13.68 -11.93 -12.92
N GLY A 349 13.83 -11.76 -11.60
CA GLY A 349 13.53 -12.78 -10.60
C GLY A 349 12.10 -12.79 -10.06
N ASN A 350 11.25 -11.82 -10.46
CA ASN A 350 9.85 -11.69 -10.02
C ASN A 350 9.69 -11.60 -8.48
N TYR A 351 10.41 -10.67 -7.85
CA TYR A 351 10.27 -10.42 -6.41
C TYR A 351 10.61 -8.98 -6.04
N VAL A 352 10.34 -8.63 -4.79
CA VAL A 352 10.90 -7.47 -4.10
C VAL A 352 11.48 -7.92 -2.77
N ALA A 353 12.49 -7.21 -2.26
CA ALA A 353 13.15 -7.59 -1.02
C ALA A 353 13.52 -6.38 -0.15
N ILE A 354 13.66 -6.58 1.17
CA ILE A 354 14.17 -5.57 2.11
C ILE A 354 15.09 -6.21 3.16
N GLY A 355 15.90 -5.36 3.81
CA GLY A 355 16.89 -5.69 4.85
C GLY A 355 16.29 -6.03 6.21
N TRP A 356 17.04 -5.80 7.29
CA TRP A 356 16.70 -6.11 8.69
C TRP A 356 16.85 -7.60 9.08
N SER A 357 17.94 -8.24 8.63
CA SER A 357 18.23 -9.65 8.89
C SER A 357 18.19 -10.05 10.36
N ASP A 358 18.55 -9.14 11.27
CA ASP A 358 18.62 -9.42 12.71
C ASP A 358 17.25 -9.65 13.35
N LEU A 359 16.15 -9.26 12.69
CA LEU A 359 14.79 -9.58 13.13
C LEU A 359 14.43 -11.06 12.92
N GLY A 360 15.17 -11.75 12.06
CA GLY A 360 14.95 -13.14 11.66
C GLY A 360 13.64 -13.33 10.89
N ASP A 361 13.24 -14.59 10.72
CA ASP A 361 12.00 -14.93 10.04
C ASP A 361 10.77 -14.41 10.82
N LEU A 362 9.92 -13.66 10.10
CA LEU A 362 8.68 -13.06 10.58
C LEU A 362 7.43 -13.88 10.24
N SER A 363 7.59 -15.04 9.59
CA SER A 363 6.49 -15.95 9.26
C SER A 363 5.79 -16.43 10.54
N GLY A 364 4.50 -16.13 10.67
CA GLY A 364 3.69 -16.53 11.83
C GLY A 364 4.08 -15.86 13.16
N VAL A 365 4.92 -14.83 13.14
CA VAL A 365 5.34 -14.09 14.34
C VAL A 365 4.20 -13.16 14.77
N SER A 366 3.84 -13.18 16.07
CA SER A 366 2.83 -12.27 16.62
C SER A 366 3.37 -10.86 16.77
N ARG A 367 2.47 -9.87 16.88
CA ARG A 367 2.89 -8.47 17.07
C ARG A 367 3.69 -8.30 18.36
N GLU A 368 3.27 -8.97 19.44
CA GLU A 368 3.94 -8.94 20.74
C GLU A 368 5.35 -9.52 20.66
N GLU A 369 5.51 -10.65 19.95
CA GLU A 369 6.82 -11.26 19.76
C GLU A 369 7.73 -10.39 18.89
N PHE A 370 7.20 -9.81 17.81
CA PHE A 370 7.92 -8.83 17.00
C PHE A 370 8.39 -7.63 17.83
N ASP A 371 7.50 -7.02 18.62
CA ASP A 371 7.84 -5.87 19.47
C ASP A 371 8.91 -6.25 20.51
N ALA A 372 8.88 -7.48 21.04
CA ALA A 372 9.91 -7.98 21.95
C ALA A 372 11.28 -8.14 21.25
N ARG A 373 11.32 -8.69 20.03
CA ARG A 373 12.54 -8.79 19.21
C ARG A 373 13.09 -7.41 18.88
N LEU A 374 12.21 -6.51 18.44
CA LEU A 374 12.56 -5.13 18.11
C LEU A 374 13.13 -4.37 19.30
N ASN A 375 12.51 -4.47 20.48
CA ASN A 375 13.00 -3.80 21.68
C ASN A 375 14.42 -4.21 22.02
N ARG A 376 14.72 -5.51 21.95
CA ARG A 376 16.07 -6.04 22.19
C ARG A 376 17.10 -5.46 21.22
N LEU A 377 16.79 -5.46 19.92
CA LEU A 377 17.70 -4.95 18.88
C LEU A 377 17.88 -3.42 18.96
N VAL A 378 16.84 -2.69 19.32
CA VAL A 378 16.92 -1.24 19.56
C VAL A 378 17.86 -0.94 20.72
N ASP A 379 17.78 -1.72 21.81
CA ASP A 379 18.68 -1.56 22.97
C ASP A 379 20.13 -1.95 22.64
N GLU A 380 20.33 -2.99 21.82
CA GLU A 380 21.66 -3.48 21.44
C GLU A 380 22.37 -2.60 20.41
N HIS A 381 21.66 -2.13 19.38
CA HIS A 381 22.25 -1.39 18.26
C HIS A 381 22.00 0.13 18.32
N GLY A 382 21.18 0.61 19.26
CA GLY A 382 20.81 2.03 19.37
C GLY A 382 19.95 2.54 18.21
N TRP A 383 19.23 1.65 17.53
CA TRP A 383 18.43 1.99 16.36
C TRP A 383 17.17 2.81 16.69
N SER A 384 16.71 3.60 15.73
CA SER A 384 15.35 4.13 15.78
C SER A 384 14.34 3.00 15.50
N ARG A 385 13.22 2.97 16.22
CA ARG A 385 12.16 1.97 16.00
C ARG A 385 11.57 2.01 14.58
N ALA A 386 11.58 3.18 13.95
CA ALA A 386 10.88 3.41 12.69
C ALA A 386 11.49 2.68 11.48
N GLY A 387 12.79 2.37 11.53
CA GLY A 387 13.47 1.60 10.49
C GLY A 387 13.03 0.14 10.47
N PRO A 388 13.34 -0.65 11.52
CA PRO A 388 12.99 -2.07 11.61
C PRO A 388 11.48 -2.35 11.50
N GLU A 389 10.63 -1.41 11.92
CA GLU A 389 9.16 -1.49 11.75
C GLU A 389 8.73 -1.67 10.28
N GLN A 390 9.58 -1.28 9.31
CA GLN A 390 9.34 -1.53 7.89
C GLN A 390 9.33 -3.04 7.56
N ALA A 391 10.17 -3.85 8.21
CA ALA A 391 10.20 -5.29 8.03
C ALA A 391 8.87 -5.94 8.44
N TRP A 392 8.31 -5.50 9.57
CA TRP A 392 6.97 -5.92 9.98
C TRP A 392 5.94 -5.55 8.92
N ARG A 393 5.85 -4.28 8.53
CA ARG A 393 4.86 -3.83 7.54
C ARG A 393 4.97 -4.57 6.22
N PHE A 394 6.19 -4.84 5.76
CA PHE A 394 6.48 -5.61 4.57
C PHE A 394 5.98 -7.06 4.69
N SER A 395 6.23 -7.74 5.81
CA SER A 395 5.73 -9.10 6.05
C SER A 395 4.21 -9.21 6.06
N GLN A 396 3.52 -8.10 6.32
CA GLN A 396 2.06 -8.03 6.36
C GLN A 396 1.43 -7.60 5.03
N ILE A 397 2.22 -7.41 3.96
CA ILE A 397 1.69 -7.08 2.63
C ILE A 397 0.97 -8.33 2.07
N PRO A 398 -0.34 -8.26 1.80
CA PRO A 398 -1.10 -9.41 1.36
C PRO A 398 -0.82 -9.78 -0.11
N VAL A 399 -1.06 -11.03 -0.45
CA VAL A 399 -1.20 -11.47 -1.85
C VAL A 399 -2.30 -10.64 -2.53
N GLY A 400 -2.03 -10.17 -3.75
CA GLY A 400 -2.90 -9.26 -4.51
C GLY A 400 -2.53 -7.78 -4.36
N ALA A 401 -1.67 -7.41 -3.41
CA ALA A 401 -1.19 -6.05 -3.26
C ALA A 401 -0.45 -5.56 -4.52
N ARG A 402 -0.58 -4.27 -4.84
CA ARG A 402 0.09 -3.65 -5.98
C ARG A 402 1.36 -2.94 -5.53
N ILE A 403 2.47 -3.25 -6.19
CA ILE A 403 3.78 -2.69 -5.91
C ILE A 403 4.16 -1.69 -7.00
N VAL A 404 4.64 -0.51 -6.59
CA VAL A 404 5.26 0.51 -7.44
C VAL A 404 6.75 0.51 -7.12
N ALA A 405 7.56 -0.03 -8.03
CA ALA A 405 9.01 0.08 -7.95
C ALA A 405 9.44 1.46 -8.48
N ASN A 406 10.26 2.17 -7.71
CA ASN A 406 10.68 3.53 -8.05
C ASN A 406 12.20 3.63 -8.21
N ASP A 407 12.65 4.62 -8.99
CA ASP A 407 14.01 5.13 -8.90
C ASP A 407 13.99 6.57 -8.37
N GLY A 408 14.61 6.75 -7.20
CA GLY A 408 14.57 8.01 -6.46
C GLY A 408 13.14 8.48 -6.18
N THR A 409 12.91 9.79 -6.14
CA THR A 409 11.60 10.35 -5.81
C THR A 409 10.78 10.75 -7.03
N ARG A 410 11.31 10.53 -8.24
CA ARG A 410 10.73 11.09 -9.47
C ARG A 410 10.46 10.10 -10.58
N ARG A 411 10.88 8.84 -10.45
CA ARG A 411 10.68 7.82 -11.47
C ARG A 411 10.02 6.59 -10.89
N VAL A 412 9.05 6.06 -11.62
CA VAL A 412 8.50 4.72 -11.43
C VAL A 412 9.06 3.84 -12.53
N LEU A 413 9.59 2.68 -12.16
CA LEU A 413 10.24 1.71 -13.04
C LEU A 413 9.29 0.59 -13.46
N GLY A 414 8.36 0.24 -12.57
CA GLY A 414 7.40 -0.81 -12.85
C GLY A 414 6.33 -0.91 -11.80
N ILE A 415 5.20 -1.48 -12.21
CA ILE A 415 4.06 -1.80 -11.38
C ILE A 415 3.88 -3.31 -11.41
N GLY A 416 3.78 -3.93 -10.25
CA GLY A 416 3.59 -5.36 -10.08
C GLY A 416 2.46 -5.70 -9.13
N THR A 417 2.13 -6.98 -9.07
CA THR A 417 1.17 -7.58 -8.14
C THR A 417 1.89 -8.62 -7.30
N VAL A 418 1.71 -8.59 -5.98
CA VAL A 418 2.20 -9.63 -5.07
C VAL A 418 1.44 -10.93 -5.35
N VAL A 419 2.15 -12.01 -5.67
CA VAL A 419 1.57 -13.29 -6.11
C VAL A 419 1.83 -14.45 -5.16
N GLY A 420 2.60 -14.22 -4.09
CA GLY A 420 2.91 -15.21 -3.06
C GLY A 420 3.01 -14.56 -1.69
N GLU A 421 2.97 -15.39 -0.66
CA GLU A 421 3.11 -14.94 0.73
C GLU A 421 4.53 -14.43 1.00
N TYR A 422 4.71 -13.78 2.15
CA TYR A 422 6.02 -13.39 2.65
C TYR A 422 6.94 -14.61 2.80
N GLU A 423 8.19 -14.45 2.37
CA GLU A 423 9.23 -15.46 2.47
C GLU A 423 10.46 -14.87 3.18
N PHE A 424 11.09 -15.66 4.06
CA PHE A 424 12.41 -15.36 4.61
C PHE A 424 13.45 -16.23 3.90
N VAL A 425 14.35 -15.57 3.18
CA VAL A 425 15.45 -16.23 2.46
C VAL A 425 16.70 -16.18 3.33
N ASP A 426 17.37 -17.32 3.49
CA ASP A 426 18.66 -17.42 4.17
C ASP A 426 19.73 -18.07 3.29
N GLY A 427 20.99 -17.98 3.71
CA GLY A 427 22.11 -18.62 3.00
C GLY A 427 22.60 -17.87 1.76
N ALA A 428 23.05 -18.62 0.74
CA ALA A 428 23.75 -18.08 -0.43
C ALA A 428 22.83 -17.35 -1.43
N ASP A 429 21.52 -17.53 -1.31
CA ASP A 429 20.52 -16.97 -2.23
C ASP A 429 19.94 -15.63 -1.75
N VAL A 430 20.47 -15.09 -0.63
CA VAL A 430 20.04 -13.80 -0.07
C VAL A 430 20.55 -12.65 -0.91
N GLU A 431 19.63 -11.81 -1.40
CA GLU A 431 19.96 -10.56 -2.07
C GLU A 431 20.72 -9.64 -1.11
N VAL A 432 21.72 -8.91 -1.60
CA VAL A 432 22.46 -7.93 -0.80
C VAL A 432 22.31 -6.54 -1.41
N ASP A 433 22.32 -5.51 -0.58
CA ASP A 433 22.36 -4.12 -1.07
C ASP A 433 23.76 -3.68 -1.51
N GLU A 434 23.87 -2.39 -1.87
CA GLU A 434 25.11 -1.75 -2.34
C GLU A 434 26.29 -1.86 -1.35
N ASP A 435 25.99 -1.98 -0.04
CA ASP A 435 26.96 -2.09 1.03
C ASP A 435 27.26 -3.56 1.41
N GLY A 436 26.65 -4.52 0.70
CA GLY A 436 26.76 -5.95 0.98
C GLY A 436 25.89 -6.42 2.15
N TYR A 437 24.93 -5.61 2.59
CA TYR A 437 24.03 -5.96 3.69
C TYR A 437 22.88 -6.85 3.18
N PRO A 438 22.56 -7.96 3.88
CA PRO A 438 21.56 -8.93 3.43
C PRO A 438 20.12 -8.39 3.48
N LEU A 439 19.33 -8.75 2.46
CA LEU A 439 17.93 -8.42 2.26
C LEU A 439 17.05 -9.69 2.28
N PRO A 440 16.92 -10.36 3.44
CA PRO A 440 16.32 -11.69 3.51
C PRO A 440 14.79 -11.68 3.44
N HIS A 441 14.13 -10.55 3.68
CA HIS A 441 12.67 -10.47 3.62
C HIS A 441 12.22 -10.28 2.18
N ARG A 442 11.48 -11.24 1.63
CA ARG A 442 11.11 -11.29 0.21
C ARG A 442 9.59 -11.42 0.03
N LEU A 443 9.09 -10.80 -1.04
CA LEU A 443 7.73 -11.00 -1.55
C LEU A 443 7.78 -11.39 -3.02
N PRO A 444 7.16 -12.50 -3.44
CA PRO A 444 7.00 -12.84 -4.85
C PRO A 444 6.09 -11.83 -5.56
N VAL A 445 6.55 -11.26 -6.67
CA VAL A 445 5.85 -10.21 -7.43
C VAL A 445 5.83 -10.54 -8.92
N ARG A 446 4.65 -10.53 -9.52
CA ARG A 446 4.50 -10.50 -10.98
C ARG A 446 4.48 -9.05 -11.45
N TRP A 447 5.41 -8.66 -12.30
CA TRP A 447 5.40 -7.33 -12.90
C TRP A 447 4.34 -7.25 -14.01
N ASP A 448 3.37 -6.36 -13.84
CA ASP A 448 2.24 -6.20 -14.76
C ASP A 448 2.51 -5.11 -15.80
N ASP A 449 3.31 -4.11 -15.45
CA ASP A 449 3.57 -2.94 -16.29
C ASP A 449 4.98 -2.40 -16.01
N LEU A 450 5.86 -2.45 -17.01
CA LEU A 450 7.25 -2.01 -16.91
C LEU A 450 7.49 -0.64 -17.57
N ARG A 451 6.43 0.10 -17.91
CA ARG A 451 6.55 1.43 -18.51
C ARG A 451 7.10 2.38 -17.46
N GLU A 452 8.22 3.02 -17.78
CA GLU A 452 8.76 4.07 -16.92
C GLU A 452 7.83 5.27 -16.91
N ARG A 453 7.67 5.88 -15.74
CA ARG A 453 6.82 7.06 -15.56
C ARG A 453 7.57 8.11 -14.75
N THR A 454 7.44 9.36 -15.16
CA THR A 454 7.89 10.49 -14.34
C THR A 454 6.76 10.88 -13.39
N VAL A 455 7.07 10.95 -12.10
CA VAL A 455 6.14 11.35 -11.04
C VAL A 455 6.76 12.49 -10.24
N GLU A 456 5.94 13.39 -9.70
CA GLU A 456 6.39 14.38 -8.73
C GLU A 456 5.86 14.01 -7.34
N ARG A 457 6.71 13.42 -6.50
CA ARG A 457 6.31 12.94 -5.17
C ARG A 457 7.31 13.41 -4.10
N GLY A 458 6.84 14.28 -3.21
CA GLY A 458 7.53 14.56 -1.94
C GLY A 458 7.46 13.37 -0.99
N GLY A 459 8.50 13.14 -0.19
CA GLY A 459 8.49 12.09 0.86
C GLY A 459 8.83 10.66 0.40
N TRP A 460 9.12 10.43 -0.89
CA TRP A 460 9.47 9.10 -1.43
C TRP A 460 10.88 8.58 -1.09
N ARG A 461 11.53 9.13 -0.05
CA ARG A 461 12.88 8.74 0.38
C ARG A 461 12.91 7.39 1.11
N LYS A 462 11.84 7.05 1.84
CA LYS A 462 11.75 5.77 2.56
C LYS A 462 11.62 4.62 1.56
N THR A 463 12.23 3.49 1.89
CA THR A 463 12.20 2.27 1.08
C THR A 463 10.78 1.78 0.89
N LEU A 464 10.02 1.63 1.98
CA LEU A 464 8.64 1.16 1.96
C LEU A 464 7.65 2.27 2.31
N ILE A 465 6.68 2.52 1.43
CA ILE A 465 5.60 3.51 1.64
C ILE A 465 4.26 2.88 1.23
N LYS A 466 3.26 2.94 2.11
CA LYS A 466 1.88 2.60 1.74
C LYS A 466 1.29 3.77 0.95
N LEU A 467 0.81 3.50 -0.25
CA LEU A 467 0.15 4.47 -1.12
C LEU A 467 -1.36 4.42 -0.88
N THR A 468 -2.03 5.54 -1.13
CA THR A 468 -3.49 5.52 -1.27
C THR A 468 -3.88 5.01 -2.65
N ALA A 469 -5.12 4.54 -2.80
CA ALA A 469 -5.66 4.16 -4.11
C ALA A 469 -5.58 5.32 -5.12
N ALA A 470 -5.82 6.55 -4.66
CA ALA A 470 -5.73 7.75 -5.50
C ALA A 470 -4.28 8.01 -5.97
N ASP A 471 -3.29 7.88 -5.07
CA ASP A 471 -1.87 8.04 -5.45
C ASP A 471 -1.47 7.01 -6.51
N PHE A 472 -1.93 5.77 -6.35
CA PHE A 472 -1.66 4.69 -7.29
C PHE A 472 -2.35 4.90 -8.63
N GLU A 473 -3.63 5.26 -8.64
CA GLU A 473 -4.38 5.58 -9.86
C GLU A 473 -3.73 6.72 -10.63
N GLU A 474 -3.25 7.76 -9.95
CA GLU A 474 -2.52 8.87 -10.57
C GLU A 474 -1.20 8.39 -11.20
N ILE A 475 -0.46 7.52 -10.51
CA ILE A 475 0.77 6.90 -11.06
C ILE A 475 0.44 6.05 -12.29
N VAL A 476 -0.61 5.24 -12.24
CA VAL A 476 -1.04 4.42 -13.39
C VAL A 476 -1.44 5.33 -14.56
N ALA A 477 -2.24 6.36 -14.30
CA ALA A 477 -2.75 7.30 -15.29
C ALA A 477 -1.65 8.17 -15.93
N ALA A 478 -0.58 8.50 -15.19
CA ALA A 478 0.60 9.17 -15.74
C ALA A 478 1.25 8.36 -16.88
N GLY A 479 1.04 7.05 -16.91
CA GLY A 479 1.43 6.20 -18.06
C GLY A 479 0.42 6.16 -19.20
N ALA A 480 -0.87 6.45 -18.94
CA ALA A 480 -1.94 6.42 -19.94
C ALA A 480 -2.12 7.77 -20.67
N ALA A 481 -1.78 8.89 -20.03
CA ALA A 481 -1.80 10.21 -20.67
C ALA A 481 -0.78 10.34 -21.84
N ALA A 482 0.22 9.45 -21.88
CA ALA A 482 1.13 9.31 -23.01
C ALA A 482 0.51 8.55 -24.21
N GLU A 483 -0.65 7.89 -24.05
CA GLU A 483 -1.30 7.09 -25.11
C GLU A 483 -2.49 7.78 -25.83
N VAL A 484 -3.00 8.93 -25.36
CA VAL A 484 -4.24 9.56 -25.91
C VAL A 484 -3.99 10.54 -27.06
N VAL A 485 -2.79 10.56 -27.65
CA VAL A 485 -2.55 11.26 -28.92
C VAL A 485 -2.22 10.23 -29.98
N HIS A 486 -3.24 9.63 -30.60
CA HIS A 486 -3.32 9.36 -32.05
C HIS A 486 -4.60 8.60 -32.41
N ASP A 487 -5.50 9.27 -33.12
CA ASP A 487 -6.22 8.72 -34.29
C ASP A 487 -6.83 9.91 -35.07
N ASP A 488 -6.08 10.44 -36.03
CA ASP A 488 -6.49 10.49 -37.45
C ASP A 488 -5.40 11.21 -38.31
N GLU A 489 -5.04 10.54 -39.41
CA GLU A 489 -4.46 11.06 -40.66
C GLU A 489 -3.30 12.09 -40.61
N THR A 490 -2.05 11.63 -40.76
CA THR A 490 -1.22 11.73 -41.98
C THR A 490 0.25 11.44 -41.68
N GLU A 491 0.92 10.77 -42.62
CA GLU A 491 2.36 10.48 -42.61
C GLU A 491 3.21 11.73 -42.36
N THR A 492 3.90 11.78 -41.21
CA THR A 492 5.32 12.18 -41.10
C THR A 492 5.84 11.73 -39.74
N ALA A 493 6.82 10.84 -39.74
CA ALA A 493 7.53 10.42 -38.53
C ALA A 493 8.39 11.58 -38.01
N GLU A 494 8.06 12.12 -36.84
CA GLU A 494 8.94 13.02 -36.09
C GLU A 494 9.72 12.20 -35.05
N THR A 495 11.02 12.12 -35.29
CA THR A 495 12.06 11.46 -34.50
C THR A 495 12.54 12.36 -33.36
N GLU A 496 12.15 12.08 -32.11
CA GLU A 496 12.72 12.76 -30.94
C GLU A 496 14.08 12.19 -30.47
N ASP A 497 14.62 11.18 -31.16
CA ASP A 497 15.97 10.63 -30.90
C ASP A 497 16.89 10.72 -32.14
N ALA A 498 16.72 11.74 -32.98
CA ALA A 498 17.66 12.01 -34.07
C ALA A 498 18.86 12.82 -33.53
N LEU A 499 20.07 12.23 -33.58
CA LEU A 499 21.32 12.95 -33.36
C LEU A 499 21.41 14.10 -34.39
N ASP A 500 21.51 15.34 -33.93
CA ASP A 500 21.68 16.53 -34.79
C ASP A 500 23.04 16.51 -35.47
N PHE A 501 23.12 15.81 -36.61
CA PHE A 501 24.35 15.64 -37.37
C PHE A 501 24.93 16.98 -37.81
N ASP A 502 24.09 17.86 -38.36
CA ASP A 502 24.51 19.15 -38.90
C ASP A 502 24.98 20.09 -37.79
N GLY A 503 24.29 20.12 -36.64
CA GLY A 503 24.71 20.91 -35.48
C GLY A 503 26.01 20.43 -34.87
N ILE A 504 26.26 19.11 -34.85
CA ILE A 504 27.52 18.53 -34.37
C ILE A 504 28.67 18.89 -35.32
N VAL A 505 28.48 18.75 -36.64
CA VAL A 505 29.49 19.12 -37.64
C VAL A 505 29.81 20.61 -37.58
N ALA A 506 28.79 21.47 -37.45
CA ALA A 506 28.96 22.92 -37.32
C ALA A 506 29.73 23.31 -36.04
N ASN A 507 29.47 22.65 -34.91
CA ASN A 507 30.16 22.90 -33.64
C ASN A 507 31.64 22.49 -33.69
N LEU A 508 31.93 21.34 -34.32
CA LEU A 508 33.31 20.87 -34.55
C LEU A 508 34.09 21.88 -35.40
N ALA A 509 33.52 22.33 -36.52
CA ALA A 509 34.13 23.31 -37.40
C ALA A 509 34.31 24.68 -36.71
N GLY A 510 33.30 25.14 -35.96
CA GLY A 510 33.34 26.39 -35.19
C GLY A 510 34.43 26.44 -34.11
N LYS A 511 34.90 25.27 -33.63
CA LYS A 511 36.02 25.14 -32.70
C LYS A 511 37.37 24.89 -33.38
N GLY A 512 37.41 24.92 -34.71
CA GLY A 512 38.63 24.75 -35.51
C GLY A 512 39.03 23.29 -35.75
N PHE A 513 38.17 22.32 -35.41
CA PHE A 513 38.42 20.91 -35.73
C PHE A 513 37.92 20.59 -37.15
N HIS A 514 38.74 19.86 -37.90
CA HIS A 514 38.44 19.46 -39.27
C HIS A 514 38.38 17.94 -39.34
N PHE A 515 37.18 17.38 -39.35
CA PHE A 515 36.93 15.96 -39.54
C PHE A 515 36.10 15.77 -40.82
N PRO A 516 36.39 14.75 -41.66
CA PRO A 516 35.51 14.41 -42.77
C PRO A 516 34.11 14.06 -42.25
N GLU A 517 33.07 14.54 -42.93
CA GLU A 517 31.68 14.27 -42.56
C GLU A 517 31.40 12.77 -42.48
N GLU A 518 31.97 11.95 -43.36
CA GLU A 518 31.79 10.50 -43.31
C GLU A 518 32.35 9.89 -42.01
N THR A 519 33.43 10.47 -41.47
CA THR A 519 34.04 10.01 -40.21
C THR A 519 33.15 10.35 -39.02
N VAL A 520 32.60 11.57 -38.99
CA VAL A 520 31.66 12.00 -37.93
C VAL A 520 30.37 11.19 -38.01
N ALA A 521 29.86 10.95 -39.22
CA ALA A 521 28.64 10.16 -39.45
C ALA A 521 28.84 8.71 -39.01
N THR A 522 29.94 8.08 -39.41
CA THR A 522 30.27 6.71 -38.99
C THR A 522 30.40 6.59 -37.47
N TYR A 523 31.02 7.58 -36.82
CA TYR A 523 31.16 7.63 -35.37
C TYR A 523 29.79 7.72 -34.67
N LEU A 524 28.92 8.63 -35.10
CA LEU A 524 27.58 8.83 -34.53
C LEU A 524 26.67 7.63 -34.78
N LEU A 525 26.70 7.05 -35.98
CA LEU A 525 25.95 5.83 -36.32
C LEU A 525 26.41 4.64 -35.48
N ALA A 526 27.71 4.49 -35.24
CA ALA A 526 28.23 3.44 -34.38
C ALA A 526 27.80 3.61 -32.92
N LEU A 527 27.74 4.86 -32.41
CA LEU A 527 27.17 5.16 -31.09
C LEU A 527 25.68 4.85 -31.04
N GLN A 528 24.90 5.21 -32.06
CA GLN A 528 23.46 4.95 -32.10
C GLN A 528 23.15 3.45 -32.19
N ALA A 529 23.89 2.71 -33.01
CA ALA A 529 23.63 1.29 -33.27
C ALA A 529 24.20 0.35 -32.20
N LYS A 530 25.38 0.66 -31.63
CA LYS A 530 26.12 -0.24 -30.72
C LYS A 530 26.36 0.34 -29.34
N ARG A 531 26.12 1.64 -29.13
CA ARG A 531 26.39 2.38 -27.88
C ARG A 531 27.83 2.24 -27.37
N PHE A 532 28.76 1.86 -28.26
CA PHE A 532 30.16 1.61 -27.96
C PHE A 532 31.01 1.80 -29.21
N VAL A 533 32.10 2.57 -29.12
CA VAL A 533 33.00 2.86 -30.24
C VAL A 533 34.46 2.83 -29.80
N ILE A 534 35.31 2.14 -30.56
CA ILE A 534 36.77 2.16 -30.41
C ILE A 534 37.36 3.05 -31.50
N LEU A 535 38.00 4.15 -31.12
CA LEU A 535 38.71 5.04 -32.04
C LEU A 535 40.19 4.63 -32.12
N SER A 536 40.62 4.08 -33.25
CA SER A 536 42.02 3.71 -33.51
C SER A 536 42.70 4.66 -34.51
N GLY A 537 44.02 4.81 -34.42
CA GLY A 537 44.80 5.64 -35.34
C GLY A 537 46.02 6.32 -34.69
N ILE A 538 46.89 6.88 -35.52
CA ILE A 538 48.17 7.52 -35.12
C ILE A 538 47.93 8.63 -34.08
N SER A 539 48.86 8.84 -33.16
CA SER A 539 48.76 9.92 -32.15
C SER A 539 48.60 11.30 -32.83
N GLY A 540 47.83 12.19 -32.21
CA GLY A 540 47.58 13.55 -32.74
C GLY A 540 46.47 13.67 -33.79
N THR A 541 45.83 12.58 -34.24
CA THR A 541 44.76 12.62 -35.26
C THR A 541 43.38 13.09 -34.76
N GLY A 542 43.30 13.72 -33.58
CA GLY A 542 42.06 14.31 -33.06
C GLY A 542 41.04 13.34 -32.44
N LYS A 543 41.35 12.05 -32.24
CA LYS A 543 40.43 11.03 -31.69
C LYS A 543 39.75 11.44 -30.37
N THR A 544 40.55 11.90 -29.40
CA THR A 544 40.05 12.38 -28.10
C THR A 544 39.20 13.64 -28.25
N ALA A 545 39.57 14.52 -29.19
CA ALA A 545 38.83 15.75 -29.46
C ALA A 545 37.46 15.46 -30.08
N LEU A 546 37.38 14.55 -31.06
CA LEU A 546 36.13 14.11 -31.66
C LEU A 546 35.16 13.57 -30.60
N ALA A 547 35.62 12.66 -29.73
CA ALA A 547 34.80 12.08 -28.68
C ALA A 547 34.30 13.14 -27.67
N LEU A 548 35.17 14.06 -27.26
CA LEU A 548 34.85 15.10 -26.30
C LEU A 548 33.87 16.14 -26.84
N GLU A 549 34.07 16.61 -28.08
CA GLU A 549 33.21 17.64 -28.64
C GLU A 549 31.83 17.10 -29.01
N VAL A 550 31.74 15.86 -29.49
CA VAL A 550 30.44 15.19 -29.70
C VAL A 550 29.71 15.03 -28.35
N ALA A 551 30.39 14.54 -27.31
CA ALA A 551 29.79 14.39 -25.98
C ALA A 551 29.28 15.73 -25.40
N ARG A 552 29.95 16.84 -25.70
CA ARG A 552 29.48 18.19 -25.34
C ARG A 552 28.31 18.65 -26.19
N GLY A 553 28.31 18.36 -27.49
CA GLY A 553 27.19 18.67 -28.39
C GLY A 553 25.90 17.98 -27.97
N LEU A 554 26.00 16.75 -27.47
CA LEU A 554 24.87 15.96 -26.96
C LEU A 554 24.33 16.42 -25.60
N GLN A 555 24.99 17.34 -24.90
CA GLN A 555 24.51 17.83 -23.59
C GLN A 555 23.39 18.87 -23.68
N GLY A 556 23.02 19.34 -24.87
CA GLY A 556 21.98 20.34 -25.06
C GLY A 556 22.38 21.72 -24.51
N SER A 557 22.34 22.75 -25.36
CA SER A 557 22.37 24.13 -24.88
C SER A 557 21.02 24.46 -24.26
N ALA A 558 20.91 24.39 -22.94
CA ALA A 558 19.76 24.93 -22.23
C ALA A 558 19.67 26.45 -22.50
N ALA A 559 18.64 26.87 -23.24
CA ALA A 559 18.24 28.26 -23.28
C ALA A 559 17.83 28.71 -21.86
N PRO A 560 18.08 29.96 -21.47
CA PRO A 560 17.71 30.44 -20.14
C PRO A 560 16.19 30.57 -20.06
N GLU A 561 15.56 29.57 -19.46
CA GLU A 561 14.16 29.65 -19.07
C GLU A 561 14.05 30.65 -17.91
N VAL A 562 13.18 31.64 -18.08
CA VAL A 562 13.02 32.78 -17.18
C VAL A 562 12.53 32.27 -15.81
N ALA A 563 13.41 32.33 -14.81
CA ALA A 563 13.08 32.01 -13.43
C ALA A 563 12.02 32.99 -12.88
N PRO A 564 10.96 32.51 -12.18
CA PRO A 564 10.24 33.35 -11.24
C PRO A 564 11.19 33.69 -10.09
N SER A 565 11.36 34.97 -9.83
CA SER A 565 12.23 35.49 -8.78
C SER A 565 11.72 35.11 -7.39
N VAL A 566 12.38 34.16 -6.72
CA VAL A 566 12.40 34.11 -5.26
C VAL A 566 13.61 34.92 -4.78
N SER A 567 13.32 35.90 -3.93
CA SER A 567 14.25 36.87 -3.36
C SER A 567 15.57 36.26 -2.87
N ARG A 568 16.67 36.97 -3.16
CA ARG A 568 18.08 36.72 -2.85
C ARG A 568 18.45 36.57 -1.35
N ALA A 569 17.48 36.38 -0.45
CA ALA A 569 17.62 36.54 1.00
C ALA A 569 17.21 35.31 1.86
N ALA A 570 17.30 34.09 1.33
CA ALA A 570 17.05 32.88 2.13
C ALA A 570 18.25 32.56 3.05
N SER A 571 18.00 32.44 4.36
CA SER A 571 18.98 31.92 5.33
C SER A 571 18.87 30.40 5.41
N VAL A 572 19.98 29.69 5.23
CA VAL A 572 20.01 28.22 5.35
C VAL A 572 20.42 27.82 6.76
N VAL A 573 19.64 26.94 7.39
CA VAL A 573 19.98 26.31 8.68
C VAL A 573 20.09 24.80 8.52
N THR A 574 20.99 24.19 9.28
CA THR A 574 21.09 22.73 9.36
C THR A 574 20.11 22.19 10.39
N VAL A 575 19.34 21.18 10.02
CA VAL A 575 18.45 20.46 10.94
C VAL A 575 19.31 19.66 11.94
N LYS A 576 19.06 19.87 13.23
CA LYS A 576 19.73 19.18 14.35
C LYS A 576 18.77 18.22 15.06
N PRO A 577 19.25 17.25 15.85
CA PRO A 577 18.40 16.28 16.54
C PRO A 577 17.24 16.93 17.32
N TYR A 578 17.54 18.01 18.04
CA TYR A 578 16.57 18.74 18.85
C TYR A 578 15.49 19.46 18.01
N ASN A 579 15.68 19.66 16.70
CA ASN A 579 14.65 20.20 15.82
C ASN A 579 13.54 19.17 15.59
N LEU A 580 13.94 17.91 15.41
CA LEU A 580 13.05 16.78 15.20
C LEU A 580 12.38 16.35 16.51
N GLU A 581 13.17 16.21 17.59
CA GLU A 581 12.69 15.79 18.91
C GLU A 581 11.63 16.75 19.46
N TYR A 582 11.88 18.07 19.40
CA TYR A 582 10.98 19.08 19.94
C TYR A 582 10.10 19.76 18.89
N ARG A 583 10.11 19.26 17.64
CA ARG A 583 9.29 19.77 16.52
C ARG A 583 9.39 21.29 16.37
N ARG A 584 10.62 21.79 16.24
CA ARG A 584 10.87 23.24 16.22
C ARG A 584 11.87 23.64 15.14
N ILE A 585 11.66 24.81 14.55
CA ILE A 585 12.59 25.44 13.59
C ILE A 585 13.29 26.60 14.29
N MET A 586 14.63 26.57 14.34
CA MET A 586 15.40 27.66 14.93
C MET A 586 15.56 28.78 13.90
N LEU A 587 15.24 30.02 14.28
CA LEU A 587 15.50 31.18 13.46
C LEU A 587 16.94 31.69 13.71
N PRO A 588 17.77 31.85 12.67
CA PRO A 588 19.11 32.38 12.81
C PRO A 588 19.12 33.76 13.47
N ALA A 589 20.12 34.03 14.31
CA ALA A 589 20.29 35.32 14.97
C ALA A 589 20.35 36.50 13.97
N ALA A 590 21.00 36.30 12.81
CA ALA A 590 21.07 37.29 11.74
C ALA A 590 19.68 37.65 11.18
N LEU A 591 18.83 36.63 11.00
CA LEU A 591 17.48 36.75 10.47
C LEU A 591 16.52 37.39 11.50
N THR A 592 16.67 37.05 12.78
CA THR A 592 15.92 37.74 13.87
C THR A 592 16.37 39.18 14.10
N LYS A 593 17.61 39.53 13.74
CA LYS A 593 18.14 40.90 13.86
C LYS A 593 17.63 41.82 12.75
N SER A 594 17.45 41.29 11.54
CA SER A 594 16.84 42.03 10.42
C SER A 594 15.32 42.10 10.52
N HIS A 595 14.68 41.20 11.29
CA HIS A 595 13.23 41.16 11.50
C HIS A 595 12.90 41.10 13.02
N PRO A 596 13.02 42.22 13.75
CA PRO A 596 12.81 42.25 15.20
C PRO A 596 11.37 41.90 15.63
N GLY A 597 10.40 41.97 14.72
CA GLY A 597 9.01 41.60 15.00
C GLY A 597 8.85 40.16 15.50
N PHE A 598 9.75 39.23 15.15
CA PHE A 598 9.73 37.87 15.71
C PHE A 598 10.06 37.83 17.21
N ILE A 599 10.85 38.80 17.71
CA ILE A 599 11.16 38.91 19.14
C ILE A 599 9.93 39.44 19.89
N GLU A 600 9.29 40.49 19.37
CA GLU A 600 8.03 41.04 19.91
C GLU A 600 6.93 39.98 19.91
N ALA A 601 6.78 39.24 18.81
CA ALA A 601 5.82 38.13 18.72
C ALA A 601 6.09 37.03 19.75
N ALA A 602 7.36 36.71 20.03
CA ALA A 602 7.72 35.73 21.05
C ALA A 602 7.43 36.23 22.48
N GLU A 603 7.67 37.51 22.76
CA GLU A 603 7.44 38.13 24.06
C GLU A 603 5.93 38.26 24.37
N GLU A 604 5.13 38.50 23.33
CA GLU A 604 3.67 38.62 23.44
C GLU A 604 2.91 37.32 23.17
N GLN A 605 3.62 36.20 22.95
CA GLN A 605 3.03 34.89 22.63
C GLN A 605 2.13 34.89 21.38
N ARG A 606 2.43 35.73 20.39
CA ARG A 606 1.73 35.78 19.11
C ARG A 606 2.14 34.60 18.20
N ARG A 607 1.25 34.22 17.29
CA ARG A 607 1.52 33.21 16.24
C ARG A 607 1.97 33.88 14.95
N VAL A 608 2.70 33.12 14.13
CA VAL A 608 3.17 33.55 12.82
C VAL A 608 2.81 32.52 11.76
N LEU A 609 2.56 32.99 10.55
CA LEU A 609 2.25 32.11 9.43
C LEU A 609 3.54 31.45 8.92
N LEU A 610 3.57 30.12 8.97
CA LEU A 610 4.58 29.29 8.33
C LEU A 610 4.00 28.73 7.04
N GLU A 611 4.65 29.04 5.92
CA GLU A 611 4.34 28.50 4.60
C GLU A 611 5.43 27.50 4.19
N TYR A 612 5.02 26.29 3.81
CA TYR A 612 5.89 25.18 3.47
C TYR A 612 5.35 24.40 2.26
N PRO A 613 6.18 23.59 1.56
CA PRO A 613 5.71 22.79 0.45
C PRO A 613 4.55 21.88 0.86
N GLY A 614 3.37 22.13 0.27
CA GLY A 614 2.16 21.37 0.56
C GLY A 614 1.24 21.96 1.63
N GLY A 615 1.55 23.12 2.23
CA GLY A 615 0.63 23.73 3.19
C GLY A 615 1.04 25.08 3.79
N LYS A 616 0.11 25.71 4.51
CA LYS A 616 0.36 26.90 5.33
C LYS A 616 -0.29 26.72 6.68
N GLN A 617 0.39 27.09 7.76
CA GLN A 617 -0.14 26.95 9.12
C GLN A 617 0.38 28.04 10.05
N GLU A 618 -0.47 28.54 10.94
CA GLU A 618 -0.03 29.37 12.05
C GLU A 618 0.72 28.55 13.10
N VAL A 619 1.92 28.98 13.43
CA VAL A 619 2.81 28.35 14.41
C VAL A 619 3.17 29.33 15.51
N ALA A 620 3.38 28.81 16.72
CA ALA A 620 3.77 29.65 17.85
C ALA A 620 5.24 30.04 17.74
N VAL A 621 5.58 31.27 18.10
CA VAL A 621 6.96 31.75 18.22
C VAL A 621 7.35 31.77 19.69
N SER A 622 8.55 31.32 20.02
CA SER A 622 9.04 31.33 21.40
C SER A 622 10.50 31.74 21.48
N LYS A 623 10.86 32.35 22.61
CA LYS A 623 12.22 32.75 22.99
C LYS A 623 12.42 32.37 24.46
N PRO A 624 13.39 31.48 24.80
CA PRO A 624 13.66 31.12 26.18
C PRO A 624 14.23 32.32 26.97
N LYS A 625 13.85 32.47 28.25
CA LYS A 625 14.33 33.58 29.11
C LYS A 625 15.85 33.64 29.26
N GLN A 626 16.55 32.52 29.06
CA GLN A 626 18.01 32.38 29.26
C GLN A 626 18.80 32.29 27.94
N ALA A 627 18.13 32.26 26.77
CA ALA A 627 18.80 32.09 25.48
C ALA A 627 18.30 33.13 24.46
N ASN A 628 19.24 33.75 23.74
CA ASN A 628 18.91 34.77 22.75
C ASN A 628 18.51 34.20 21.38
N THR A 629 17.83 33.04 21.36
CA THR A 629 17.44 32.33 20.13
C THR A 629 15.93 32.22 20.05
N VAL A 630 15.37 32.62 18.91
CA VAL A 630 13.94 32.53 18.61
C VAL A 630 13.69 31.27 17.80
N PHE A 631 12.60 30.56 18.07
CA PHE A 631 12.20 29.39 17.30
C PHE A 631 10.69 29.32 17.09
N LEU A 632 10.31 28.60 16.03
CA LEU A 632 8.93 28.26 15.71
C LEU A 632 8.61 26.88 16.27
N LEU A 633 7.46 26.75 16.94
CA LEU A 633 6.93 25.48 17.44
C LEU A 633 5.93 24.91 16.45
N LEU A 634 6.25 23.75 15.89
CA LEU A 634 5.42 23.07 14.90
C LEU A 634 4.37 22.19 15.59
N ALA A 635 3.16 22.21 15.07
CA ALA A 635 2.05 21.35 15.48
C ALA A 635 1.27 20.92 14.23
N GLY A 636 0.37 19.94 14.36
CA GLY A 636 -0.54 19.56 13.28
C GLY A 636 0.18 19.12 11.99
N GLU A 637 -0.32 19.59 10.85
CA GLU A 637 0.17 19.23 9.52
C GLU A 637 1.61 19.71 9.30
N ALA A 638 1.96 20.90 9.80
CA ALA A 638 3.32 21.43 9.71
C ALA A 638 4.34 20.56 10.46
N SER A 639 3.94 19.98 11.60
CA SER A 639 4.81 19.03 12.33
C SER A 639 4.96 17.71 11.60
N THR A 640 3.87 17.21 11.00
CA THR A 640 3.87 15.93 10.29
C THR A 640 4.75 16.04 9.05
N TRP A 641 4.51 17.09 8.25
CA TRP A 641 5.34 17.45 7.10
C TRP A 641 6.82 17.58 7.48
N PHE A 642 7.16 18.31 8.54
CA PHE A 642 8.56 18.54 8.93
C PHE A 642 9.29 17.24 9.28
N LEU A 643 8.65 16.34 10.04
CA LEU A 643 9.22 15.05 10.44
C LEU A 643 9.30 14.03 9.30
N GLU A 644 8.45 14.17 8.29
CA GLU A 644 8.49 13.33 7.09
C GLU A 644 9.47 13.84 6.04
N THR A 645 9.80 15.13 6.08
CA THR A 645 10.60 15.80 5.05
C THR A 645 12.08 15.89 5.40
N PHE A 646 12.44 16.09 6.67
CA PHE A 646 13.81 16.41 7.08
C PHE A 646 14.42 15.39 8.04
N GLU A 647 15.71 15.12 7.87
CA GLU A 647 16.55 14.33 8.79
C GLU A 647 17.66 15.20 9.43
N GLU A 648 18.37 14.66 10.44
CA GLU A 648 19.54 15.35 11.00
C GLU A 648 20.58 15.61 9.91
N GLY A 649 21.08 16.85 9.83
CA GLY A 649 22.08 17.26 8.86
C GLY A 649 21.51 17.90 7.60
N ASP A 650 20.20 17.82 7.36
CA ASP A 650 19.59 18.40 6.17
C ASP A 650 19.65 19.95 6.18
N PRO A 651 19.88 20.59 5.02
CA PRO A 651 19.74 22.03 4.87
C PRO A 651 18.26 22.44 4.77
N LEU A 652 17.89 23.46 5.54
CA LEU A 652 16.56 24.06 5.59
C LEU A 652 16.68 25.55 5.21
N ALA A 653 16.16 25.93 4.05
CA ALA A 653 16.18 27.32 3.60
C ALA A 653 14.95 28.08 4.09
N LEU A 654 15.20 29.19 4.78
CA LEU A 654 14.20 30.05 5.40
C LEU A 654 14.24 31.44 4.77
N ALA A 655 13.11 31.92 4.27
CA ALA A 655 12.92 33.31 3.85
C ALA A 655 11.85 33.98 4.70
N ILE A 656 12.02 35.28 4.96
CA ILE A 656 10.97 36.11 5.56
C ILE A 656 10.44 37.04 4.49
N GLU A 657 9.12 37.04 4.32
CA GLU A 657 8.42 38.03 3.53
C GLU A 657 7.67 39.02 4.42
N PRO A 658 7.59 40.31 4.04
CA PRO A 658 6.81 41.29 4.77
C PRO A 658 5.34 40.87 4.80
N ASP A 659 4.72 40.94 5.97
CA ASP A 659 3.27 40.87 6.09
C ASP A 659 2.69 42.25 5.80
N GLU A 660 1.77 42.36 4.83
CA GLU A 660 1.09 43.61 4.46
C GLU A 660 0.31 44.22 5.64
N SER A 661 0.06 43.45 6.70
CA SER A 661 -0.64 43.84 7.92
C SER A 661 0.27 44.46 9.00
N GLY A 662 1.58 44.60 8.74
CA GLY A 662 2.56 45.14 9.70
C GLY A 662 3.00 44.15 10.79
N GLY A 663 2.72 42.86 10.61
CA GLY A 663 3.14 41.77 11.52
C GLY A 663 4.62 41.39 11.39
N PRO A 664 5.08 40.36 12.14
CA PRO A 664 6.47 39.91 12.16
C PRO A 664 7.00 39.39 10.82
N GLY A 665 6.12 39.12 9.85
CA GLY A 665 6.43 38.59 8.52
C GLY A 665 6.05 37.11 8.38
N ILE A 666 5.89 36.65 7.13
CA ILE A 666 5.58 35.25 6.80
C ILE A 666 6.89 34.48 6.69
N VAL A 667 7.01 33.37 7.43
CA VAL A 667 8.17 32.48 7.30
C VAL A 667 7.89 31.49 6.19
N ARG A 668 8.67 31.56 5.12
CA ARG A 668 8.62 30.61 4.00
C ARG A 668 9.77 29.63 4.09
N VAL A 669 9.43 28.35 4.02
CA VAL A 669 10.39 27.27 3.80
C VAL A 669 10.42 26.95 2.31
N ALA A 670 11.56 27.16 1.66
CA ALA A 670 11.74 26.77 0.27
C ALA A 670 11.81 25.23 0.14
N GLY A 671 11.16 24.67 -0.88
CA GLY A 671 11.27 23.25 -1.20
C GLY A 671 12.67 22.91 -1.74
N GLN A 672 13.16 21.67 -1.54
CA GLN A 672 14.53 21.28 -1.91
C GLN A 672 14.91 21.47 -3.40
N SER A 673 13.93 21.64 -4.29
CA SER A 673 14.14 22.06 -5.68
C SER A 673 14.91 23.38 -5.76
N GLU A 674 14.55 24.35 -4.92
CA GLU A 674 15.09 25.71 -4.94
C GLU A 674 16.42 25.82 -4.19
N THR A 675 16.68 24.94 -3.23
CA THR A 675 17.95 24.95 -2.46
C THR A 675 19.11 24.29 -3.22
N LYS A 676 18.82 23.48 -4.25
CA LYS A 676 19.82 22.85 -5.13
C LYS A 676 20.26 23.72 -6.32
N ALA A 677 19.54 24.81 -6.60
CA ALA A 677 19.81 25.69 -7.74
C ALA A 677 21.17 26.44 -7.67
N ALA A 678 21.90 26.34 -6.55
CA ALA A 678 23.25 26.89 -6.44
C ALA A 678 24.38 25.92 -6.87
N THR A 679 24.07 24.71 -7.31
CA THR A 679 25.08 23.73 -7.76
C THR A 679 24.88 23.37 -9.23
N ALA A 680 25.94 23.61 -10.02
CA ALA A 680 25.99 23.49 -11.49
C ALA A 680 25.43 22.17 -12.04
N ALA A 681 24.84 22.24 -13.24
CA ALA A 681 24.27 21.09 -13.96
C ALA A 681 25.25 19.91 -14.04
N PRO A 682 24.80 18.66 -13.83
CA PRO A 682 25.67 17.50 -13.77
C PRO A 682 26.32 17.23 -15.13
N ARG A 683 27.65 17.11 -15.15
CA ARG A 683 28.40 16.62 -16.32
C ARG A 683 27.95 15.18 -16.63
N ARG A 684 27.47 14.95 -17.85
CA ARG A 684 27.10 13.62 -18.38
C ARG A 684 28.21 12.95 -19.19
N TYR A 685 29.46 13.40 -19.08
CA TYR A 685 30.63 12.73 -19.69
C TYR A 685 31.82 12.80 -18.73
N GLU A 686 32.67 11.77 -18.78
CA GLU A 686 33.92 11.67 -18.03
C GLU A 686 35.03 11.18 -18.97
N VAL A 687 36.26 11.68 -18.80
CA VAL A 687 37.42 11.23 -19.58
C VAL A 687 38.35 10.44 -18.67
N VAL A 688 38.42 9.13 -18.89
CA VAL A 688 39.32 8.26 -18.14
C VAL A 688 40.60 8.06 -18.95
N ALA A 689 41.73 8.55 -18.44
CA ALA A 689 43.03 8.31 -19.05
C ALA A 689 43.58 6.95 -18.63
N VAL A 690 44.02 6.16 -19.61
CA VAL A 690 44.49 4.80 -19.44
C VAL A 690 45.99 4.72 -19.75
N ARG A 691 46.77 3.99 -18.95
CA ARG A 691 48.23 3.86 -19.19
C ARG A 691 48.53 2.90 -20.36
N PRO A 692 49.60 3.12 -21.13
CA PRO A 692 49.96 2.26 -22.27
C PRO A 692 50.34 0.82 -21.91
N ASP A 693 50.72 0.57 -20.66
CA ASP A 693 51.13 -0.73 -20.12
C ASP A 693 49.96 -1.51 -19.48
N TRP A 694 48.72 -1.13 -19.77
CA TRP A 694 47.55 -1.81 -19.23
C TRP A 694 47.45 -3.24 -19.78
N THR A 695 47.72 -4.20 -18.90
CA THR A 695 47.63 -5.66 -19.17
C THR A 695 46.51 -6.33 -18.37
N ASP A 696 45.75 -5.53 -17.61
CA ASP A 696 44.71 -6.00 -16.71
C ASP A 696 43.33 -5.83 -17.37
N ASN A 697 42.75 -6.95 -17.80
CA ASN A 697 41.40 -7.03 -18.36
C ASN A 697 40.28 -6.79 -17.33
N HIS A 698 40.61 -6.61 -16.05
CA HIS A 698 39.65 -6.39 -14.98
C HIS A 698 39.26 -4.91 -14.77
N GLY A 699 39.90 -3.96 -15.46
CA GLY A 699 39.84 -2.55 -15.05
C GLY A 699 39.13 -1.53 -15.97
N LEU A 700 38.55 -1.91 -17.13
CA LEU A 700 37.86 -0.92 -17.98
C LEU A 700 36.41 -0.65 -17.52
N LEU A 701 35.85 -1.60 -16.76
CA LEU A 701 34.54 -1.53 -16.11
C LEU A 701 34.65 -2.25 -14.76
N GLY A 702 35.32 -1.64 -13.78
CA GLY A 702 35.33 -2.09 -12.38
C GLY A 702 34.77 -0.97 -11.52
N PHE A 703 33.72 -1.20 -10.71
CA PHE A 703 33.87 -1.79 -9.37
C PHE A 703 35.16 -1.31 -8.69
N HIS A 704 35.05 -0.38 -7.74
CA HIS A 704 35.33 -0.66 -6.32
C HIS A 704 35.19 0.59 -5.42
N ASN A 705 34.64 0.31 -4.24
CA ASN A 705 34.66 1.01 -2.94
C ASN A 705 33.96 2.35 -2.79
#